data_AF-A0A3D5BEK2-F1
#
_entry.id   AF-A0A3D5BEK2-F1
#
_cell.length_a   1.000
_cell.length_b   1.000
_cell.length_c   1.000
_cell.angle_alpha   90.00
_cell.angle_beta   90.00
_cell.angle_gamma   90.00
#
_symmetry.space_group_name_H-M   'P 1'
#
loop_
_entity.id
_entity.type
_entity.pdbx_description
1 polymer ?
#
loop_
_entity_poly.entity_id
_entity_poly.type
_entity_poly.pdbx_seq_one_letter_code
_entity_poly.pdbx_strand_id
1 'polypeptide(L)'
;MIRNYKNKEIKGLAIVEATKVNRAAPVAVYPDTVIAISALRAGFSLNGQRILPSTGEVFLAESVEKLEPKVMDVLLVLASCAGDAISAEQIFAIVWPRSVYSPVAVRRSVNQLRNLFLDHNKSLIKTHPKRGYSLHAEVVLLSETNSVPALPLAEATKTAQQSVAAARAPWWISVFCLLLCAGSWVLYAVFWPADVVAAADAKAKWTVADLQPLTASKAQESFSQFTPDGNAIVYLKDATVSGDSELWLAPTNGQQHRLLYQTEAQIKFFSFVPATAAKKTAAEPSAWQLVIATEQDNSLHFASLLLSADYQLRSSSRHLSLSGSKLLNPFFCAENEFYFLALQQGEQRLFKAHLSSGQVDLLYVPSQQFSPYRIAPAADHNYLTLLGFDDKKRSQIKLLSKNGAELTDYKTLDANWYFIVYHATAKGYLLSDGKRLFYLSPEQELSRLAFENYAFIHYPVLSPDGRLLSYSQARIFGNIYSLDLGSQKKTQLTSATAHDWQGSVSPDGNQLAYVSNKNGHSQIFILDVQRKTEQLVYHNPDQHLAVSQPLWSADGKQLAFARNDRLVLLDLRFLGLNTLQPKVRYFDTVIGQPSQWLQQPDRLLLVQKSQKLQRWIEFDLATAEQKQSVSVGDLLYHQNQRYQINQGQLLDAKGTPLFQAPENRQILRHFVKNNGVFLLLSAMQSSTVQSKPEVWFFAFPSQKASKISNITLSQDIAETDISDINAQQLLYSTFAVEKDIHTIRILPRNSKG
;
A
#
# COMPACT_ATOMS: atom_id res chain seq x y z
N MET A 1 16.24 -55.03 -8.77
CA MET A 1 15.85 -56.36 -8.27
C MET A 1 14.48 -56.25 -7.62
N ILE A 2 13.61 -57.18 -7.98
CA ILE A 2 12.18 -57.28 -7.66
C ILE A 2 11.99 -57.89 -6.25
N ARG A 3 10.84 -57.59 -5.62
CA ARG A 3 10.05 -58.32 -4.59
C ARG A 3 9.97 -57.54 -3.27
N ASN A 4 8.83 -56.93 -2.91
CA ASN A 4 7.49 -57.46 -2.57
C ASN A 4 7.26 -57.17 -1.08
N TYR A 5 6.25 -56.39 -0.72
CA TYR A 5 5.04 -56.90 -0.04
C TYR A 5 3.97 -55.79 0.10
N LYS A 6 2.72 -56.20 -0.12
CA LYS A 6 1.47 -55.43 -0.12
C LYS A 6 0.87 -55.26 1.29
N ASN A 7 0.07 -54.20 1.44
CA ASN A 7 -1.20 -54.07 2.21
C ASN A 7 -1.27 -54.53 3.68
N LYS A 8 -1.62 -53.63 4.61
CA LYS A 8 -3.02 -53.42 5.08
C LYS A 8 -3.10 -52.39 6.23
N GLU A 9 -4.27 -51.79 6.33
CA GLU A 9 -4.73 -50.66 7.13
C GLU A 9 -4.80 -50.82 8.66
N ILE A 10 -4.59 -49.68 9.33
CA ILE A 10 -5.35 -49.03 10.43
C ILE A 10 -5.68 -49.85 11.69
N LYS A 11 -5.14 -49.39 12.84
CA LYS A 11 -5.94 -49.01 14.03
C LYS A 11 -5.08 -48.33 15.12
N GLY A 12 -5.52 -47.13 15.50
CA GLY A 12 -5.55 -46.64 16.89
C GLY A 12 -4.26 -46.07 17.49
N LEU A 13 -4.23 -44.75 17.66
CA LEU A 13 -3.69 -44.15 18.89
C LEU A 13 -4.28 -42.75 19.10
N ALA A 14 -4.75 -42.56 20.33
CA ALA A 14 -5.57 -41.47 20.81
C ALA A 14 -4.85 -40.12 20.80
N ILE A 15 -5.58 -39.06 20.45
CA ILE A 15 -5.17 -37.68 20.64
C ILE A 15 -5.83 -37.18 21.93
N VAL A 16 -4.99 -36.74 22.85
CA VAL A 16 -5.33 -36.08 24.12
C VAL A 16 -6.09 -34.78 23.83
N GLU A 17 -7.23 -34.60 24.49
CA GLU A 17 -8.08 -33.41 24.45
C GLU A 17 -7.32 -32.15 24.91
N ALA A 18 -7.32 -31.11 24.08
CA ALA A 18 -7.03 -29.74 24.49
C ALA A 18 -8.34 -28.96 24.67
N THR A 19 -8.69 -28.77 25.94
CA THR A 19 -9.53 -27.74 26.58
C THR A 19 -10.35 -26.78 25.70
N LYS A 20 -11.68 -26.83 25.91
CA LYS A 20 -12.70 -25.85 25.49
C LYS A 20 -12.31 -24.40 25.77
N VAL A 21 -12.32 -23.56 24.73
CA VAL A 21 -12.45 -22.10 24.87
C VAL A 21 -13.94 -21.74 24.80
N ASN A 22 -14.50 -21.28 25.91
CA ASN A 22 -15.86 -20.72 25.97
C ASN A 22 -15.96 -19.48 25.05
N ARG A 23 -16.86 -19.50 24.06
CA ARG A 23 -17.29 -18.31 23.32
C ARG A 23 -18.61 -17.79 23.89
N ALA A 24 -18.64 -16.49 24.19
CA ALA A 24 -19.83 -15.76 24.63
C ALA A 24 -20.80 -15.47 23.46
N ALA A 25 -22.10 -15.40 23.79
CA ALA A 25 -23.23 -15.09 22.92
C ALA A 25 -23.25 -13.61 22.43
N PRO A 26 -24.01 -13.26 21.36
CA PRO A 26 -24.10 -11.89 20.85
C PRO A 26 -24.72 -10.93 21.89
N VAL A 27 -24.06 -9.78 22.08
CA VAL A 27 -24.47 -8.72 23.01
C VAL A 27 -25.55 -7.87 22.35
N ALA A 28 -26.75 -7.84 22.93
CA ALA A 28 -27.84 -6.96 22.50
C ALA A 28 -27.48 -5.49 22.76
N VAL A 29 -27.70 -4.62 21.77
CA VAL A 29 -27.59 -3.16 21.91
C VAL A 29 -28.88 -2.65 22.57
N TYR A 30 -28.77 -1.97 23.72
CA TYR A 30 -29.93 -1.49 24.47
C TYR A 30 -30.57 -0.26 23.78
N PRO A 31 -31.91 -0.20 23.64
CA PRO A 31 -32.63 0.94 23.05
C PRO A 31 -32.35 2.28 23.74
N ASP A 32 -32.15 2.25 25.06
CA ASP A 32 -31.94 3.44 25.89
C ASP A 32 -30.62 4.16 25.57
N THR A 33 -29.58 3.43 25.16
CA THR A 33 -28.28 4.00 24.78
C THR A 33 -28.37 4.81 23.49
N VAL A 34 -29.21 4.38 22.54
CA VAL A 34 -29.41 5.08 21.25
C VAL A 34 -30.20 6.38 21.45
N ILE A 35 -31.21 6.36 22.33
CA ILE A 35 -32.00 7.53 22.71
C ILE A 35 -31.11 8.56 23.43
N ALA A 36 -30.27 8.13 24.38
CA ALA A 36 -29.36 9.02 25.10
C ALA A 36 -28.28 9.67 24.20
N ILE A 37 -27.70 8.92 23.26
CA ILE A 37 -26.74 9.47 22.27
C ILE A 37 -27.41 10.53 21.39
N SER A 38 -28.68 10.34 21.02
CA SER A 38 -29.39 11.31 20.16
C SER A 38 -29.58 12.67 20.84
N ALA A 39 -29.84 12.69 22.16
CA ALA A 39 -29.96 13.93 22.94
C ALA A 39 -28.61 14.66 23.08
N LEU A 40 -27.52 13.92 23.32
CA LEU A 40 -26.18 14.49 23.46
C LEU A 40 -25.66 15.14 22.17
N ARG A 41 -26.15 14.74 20.99
CA ARG A 41 -25.74 15.34 19.70
C ARG A 41 -26.08 16.82 19.57
N ALA A 42 -27.08 17.32 20.30
CA ALA A 42 -27.45 18.73 20.34
C ALA A 42 -26.42 19.60 21.10
N GLY A 43 -25.54 18.97 21.89
CA GLY A 43 -24.53 19.63 22.71
C GLY A 43 -24.70 19.32 24.19
N PHE A 44 -23.58 19.16 24.88
CA PHE A 44 -23.54 18.86 26.31
C PHE A 44 -22.31 19.48 26.97
N SER A 45 -22.34 19.57 28.29
CA SER A 45 -21.19 19.92 29.12
C SER A 45 -20.64 18.67 29.78
N LEU A 46 -19.31 18.54 29.84
CA LEU A 46 -18.59 17.49 30.56
C LEU A 46 -17.66 18.18 31.56
N ASN A 47 -17.95 18.05 32.86
CA ASN A 47 -17.25 18.77 33.94
C ASN A 47 -17.12 20.29 33.69
N GLY A 48 -18.16 20.93 33.16
CA GLY A 48 -18.16 22.36 32.82
C GLY A 48 -17.56 22.70 31.45
N GLN A 49 -16.89 21.77 30.76
CA GLN A 49 -16.38 21.99 29.41
C GLN A 49 -17.46 21.74 28.38
N ARG A 50 -17.67 22.71 27.48
CA ARG A 50 -18.72 22.62 26.45
C ARG A 50 -18.26 21.75 25.28
N ILE A 51 -19.12 20.83 24.85
CA ILE A 51 -18.87 19.94 23.72
C ILE A 51 -20.00 20.13 22.70
N LEU A 52 -19.64 20.38 21.45
CA LEU A 52 -20.56 20.52 20.31
C LEU A 52 -20.30 19.39 19.30
N PRO A 53 -21.02 18.26 19.40
CA PRO A 53 -20.81 17.11 18.51
C PRO A 53 -21.15 17.38 17.04
N SER A 54 -22.03 18.35 16.76
CA SER A 54 -22.42 18.74 15.40
C SER A 54 -21.27 19.42 14.63
N THR A 55 -20.41 20.18 15.31
CA THR A 55 -19.24 20.85 14.72
C THR A 55 -17.93 20.11 15.00
N GLY A 56 -17.94 19.17 15.96
CA GLY A 56 -16.78 18.43 16.42
C GLY A 56 -15.90 19.21 17.40
N GLU A 57 -16.39 20.33 17.94
CA GLU A 57 -15.63 21.26 18.78
C GLU A 57 -15.76 20.93 20.27
N VAL A 58 -14.63 21.00 20.97
CA VAL A 58 -14.54 20.88 22.43
C VAL A 58 -13.91 22.16 22.98
N PHE A 59 -14.63 22.85 23.85
CA PHE A 59 -14.21 24.10 24.47
C PHE A 59 -13.51 23.78 25.79
N LEU A 60 -12.18 23.81 25.77
CA LEU A 60 -11.33 23.67 26.94
C LEU A 60 -11.14 25.05 27.60
N ALA A 61 -10.54 25.09 28.80
CA ALA A 61 -10.38 26.32 29.57
C ALA A 61 -9.56 27.41 28.84
N GLU A 62 -8.63 27.01 27.96
CA GLU A 62 -7.68 27.93 27.28
C GLU A 62 -7.72 27.83 25.75
N SER A 63 -8.45 26.86 25.17
CA SER A 63 -8.48 26.63 23.72
C SER A 63 -9.76 25.95 23.25
N VAL A 64 -10.02 26.01 21.95
CA VAL A 64 -11.05 25.22 21.27
C VAL A 64 -10.34 24.19 20.40
N GLU A 65 -10.57 22.92 20.71
CA GLU A 65 -9.95 21.79 20.01
C GLU A 65 -10.99 21.06 19.15
N LYS A 66 -10.58 20.60 17.97
CA LYS A 66 -11.46 19.88 17.04
C LYS A 66 -11.17 18.39 17.08
N LEU A 67 -12.17 17.60 17.44
CA LEU A 67 -12.07 16.15 17.52
C LEU A 67 -12.38 15.47 16.18
N GLU A 68 -11.66 14.40 15.88
CA GLU A 68 -12.01 13.49 14.78
C GLU A 68 -13.43 12.92 14.99
N PRO A 69 -14.26 12.79 13.94
CA PRO A 69 -15.66 12.36 14.07
C PRO A 69 -15.85 11.05 14.82
N LYS A 70 -14.97 10.06 14.62
CA LYS A 70 -15.05 8.76 15.30
C LYS A 70 -14.62 8.81 16.76
N VAL A 71 -13.74 9.74 17.13
CA VAL A 71 -13.35 9.97 18.52
C VAL A 71 -14.47 10.67 19.26
N MET A 72 -15.16 11.61 18.59
CA MET A 72 -16.39 12.22 19.10
C MET A 72 -17.51 11.20 19.29
N ASP A 73 -17.73 10.29 18.34
CA ASP A 73 -18.70 9.20 18.49
C ASP A 73 -18.37 8.30 19.71
N VAL A 74 -17.09 7.99 19.97
CA VAL A 74 -16.68 7.26 21.20
C VAL A 74 -16.98 8.07 22.47
N LEU A 75 -16.74 9.39 22.46
CA LEU A 75 -17.06 10.27 23.57
C LEU A 75 -18.56 10.31 23.85
N LEU A 76 -19.40 10.35 22.82
CA LEU A 76 -20.85 10.30 22.94
C LEU A 76 -21.33 8.99 23.57
N VAL A 77 -20.74 7.86 23.18
CA VAL A 77 -21.06 6.56 23.78
C VAL A 77 -20.65 6.50 25.25
N LEU A 78 -19.47 7.03 25.59
CA LEU A 78 -19.02 7.10 26.99
C LEU A 78 -19.86 8.06 27.83
N ALA A 79 -20.30 9.18 27.26
CA ALA A 79 -21.15 10.17 27.93
C ALA A 79 -22.59 9.68 28.12
N SER A 80 -23.13 8.86 27.21
CA SER A 80 -24.48 8.30 27.35
C SER A 80 -24.60 7.22 28.43
N CYS A 81 -23.48 6.69 28.90
CA CYS A 81 -23.39 5.76 30.03
C CYS A 81 -22.42 6.27 31.11
N ALA A 82 -22.35 7.58 31.32
CA ALA A 82 -21.49 8.18 32.33
C ALA A 82 -21.75 7.58 33.73
N GLY A 83 -20.69 7.19 34.42
CA GLY A 83 -20.72 6.45 35.69
C GLY A 83 -20.64 4.93 35.54
N ASP A 84 -21.12 4.37 34.42
CA ASP A 84 -21.17 2.93 34.18
C ASP A 84 -20.01 2.45 33.28
N ALA A 85 -19.67 1.16 33.41
CA ALA A 85 -18.63 0.54 32.59
C ALA A 85 -19.24 -0.10 31.33
N ILE A 86 -18.74 0.31 30.16
CA ILE A 86 -19.12 -0.24 28.86
C ILE A 86 -17.94 -0.99 28.22
N SER A 87 -18.22 -2.17 27.65
CA SER A 87 -17.18 -3.01 27.07
C SER A 87 -16.59 -2.38 25.80
N ALA A 88 -15.32 -2.68 25.51
CA ALA A 88 -14.70 -2.21 24.30
C ALA A 88 -15.39 -2.78 23.05
N GLU A 89 -15.89 -4.02 23.09
CA GLU A 89 -16.72 -4.59 22.02
C GLU A 89 -18.01 -3.79 21.79
N GLN A 90 -18.67 -3.35 22.87
CA GLN A 90 -19.91 -2.58 22.79
C GLN A 90 -19.68 -1.17 22.24
N ILE A 91 -18.67 -0.45 22.75
CA ILE A 91 -18.27 0.84 22.17
C ILE A 91 -17.98 0.66 20.68
N PHE A 92 -17.24 -0.39 20.34
CA PHE A 92 -16.88 -0.62 18.96
C PHE A 92 -18.08 -0.91 18.07
N ALA A 93 -19.01 -1.76 18.52
CA ALA A 93 -20.21 -2.11 17.77
C ALA A 93 -21.12 -0.89 17.53
N ILE A 94 -21.18 0.06 18.47
CA ILE A 94 -21.98 1.28 18.32
C ILE A 94 -21.30 2.28 17.37
N VAL A 95 -19.99 2.50 17.52
CA VAL A 95 -19.27 3.53 16.74
C VAL A 95 -18.86 3.04 15.34
N TRP A 96 -18.60 1.75 15.19
CA TRP A 96 -18.22 1.09 13.94
C TRP A 96 -19.12 -0.13 13.63
N PRO A 97 -20.43 0.06 13.41
CA PRO A 97 -21.40 -1.02 13.27
C PRO A 97 -21.18 -1.91 12.04
N ARG A 98 -20.34 -1.49 11.08
CA ARG A 98 -20.02 -2.22 9.85
C ARG A 98 -18.54 -2.64 9.76
N SER A 99 -17.82 -2.61 10.87
CA SER A 99 -16.41 -2.99 10.94
C SER A 99 -16.23 -4.22 11.83
N VAL A 100 -15.15 -4.98 11.62
CA VAL A 100 -14.80 -6.10 12.50
C VAL A 100 -14.16 -5.55 13.77
N TYR A 101 -14.59 -6.07 14.93
CA TYR A 101 -14.11 -5.62 16.23
C TYR A 101 -12.58 -5.49 16.29
N SER A 102 -12.12 -4.25 16.45
CA SER A 102 -10.72 -3.92 16.66
C SER A 102 -10.57 -3.27 18.03
N PRO A 103 -10.02 -3.98 19.04
CA PRO A 103 -9.79 -3.41 20.37
C PRO A 103 -8.79 -2.24 20.33
N VAL A 104 -7.95 -2.17 19.29
CA VAL A 104 -6.98 -1.11 19.07
C VAL A 104 -7.66 0.22 18.73
N ALA A 105 -8.75 0.20 17.96
CA ALA A 105 -9.48 1.41 17.57
C ALA A 105 -10.09 2.12 18.78
N VAL A 106 -10.79 1.37 19.65
CA VAL A 106 -11.35 1.91 20.89
C VAL A 106 -10.25 2.44 21.81
N ARG A 107 -9.14 1.69 21.94
CA ARG A 107 -8.00 2.11 22.77
C ARG A 107 -7.33 3.39 22.26
N ARG A 108 -7.20 3.54 20.93
CA ARG A 108 -6.67 4.76 20.31
C ARG A 108 -7.58 5.95 20.58
N SER A 109 -8.88 5.81 20.35
CA SER A 109 -9.85 6.90 20.60
C SER A 109 -9.89 7.29 22.07
N VAL A 110 -9.86 6.34 23.00
CA VAL A 110 -9.79 6.64 24.45
C VAL A 110 -8.48 7.35 24.81
N ASN A 111 -7.34 6.99 24.21
CA ASN A 111 -6.09 7.70 24.45
C ASN A 111 -6.12 9.13 23.91
N GLN A 112 -6.73 9.37 22.74
CA GLN A 112 -6.91 10.72 22.21
C GLN A 112 -7.80 11.57 23.13
N LEU A 113 -8.90 11.01 23.66
CA LEU A 113 -9.76 11.69 24.62
C LEU A 113 -9.03 12.00 25.93
N ARG A 114 -8.22 11.07 26.45
CA ARG A 114 -7.43 11.33 27.67
C ARG A 114 -6.42 12.45 27.47
N ASN A 115 -5.75 12.49 26.32
CA ASN A 115 -4.80 13.56 26.02
C ASN A 115 -5.53 14.91 25.90
N LEU A 116 -6.71 14.93 25.25
CA LEU A 116 -7.52 16.13 25.11
C LEU A 116 -7.96 16.71 26.47
N PHE A 117 -8.43 15.85 27.37
CA PHE A 117 -8.90 16.27 28.70
C PHE A 117 -7.79 16.30 29.78
N LEU A 118 -6.51 16.16 29.38
CA LEU A 118 -5.35 16.10 30.29
C LEU A 118 -5.49 15.01 31.39
N ASP A 119 -6.22 13.94 31.10
CA ASP A 119 -6.53 12.82 32.01
C ASP A 119 -5.36 11.80 32.07
N HIS A 120 -4.16 12.29 32.41
CA HIS A 120 -2.96 11.44 32.48
C HIS A 120 -3.02 10.40 33.60
N ASN A 121 -3.77 10.69 34.67
CA ASN A 121 -3.99 9.78 35.80
C ASN A 121 -5.15 8.78 35.57
N LYS A 122 -5.82 8.82 34.41
CA LYS A 122 -6.95 7.96 34.04
C LYS A 122 -8.11 8.01 35.05
N SER A 123 -8.32 9.19 35.65
CA SER A 123 -9.39 9.44 36.61
C SER A 123 -10.72 9.76 35.93
N LEU A 124 -10.68 10.44 34.78
CA LEU A 124 -11.85 10.83 33.98
C LEU A 124 -12.38 9.67 33.16
N ILE A 125 -11.53 9.01 32.36
CA ILE A 125 -11.89 7.78 31.65
C ILE A 125 -11.12 6.64 32.29
N LYS A 126 -11.78 5.86 33.15
CA LYS A 126 -11.15 4.71 33.82
C LYS A 126 -11.12 3.50 32.89
N THR A 127 -10.00 2.76 32.91
CA THR A 127 -9.91 1.45 32.25
C THR A 127 -10.12 0.35 33.27
N HIS A 128 -11.12 -0.49 33.02
CA HIS A 128 -11.36 -1.71 33.78
C HIS A 128 -10.84 -2.90 32.96
N PRO A 129 -9.73 -3.54 33.36
CA PRO A 129 -9.16 -4.65 32.61
C PRO A 129 -10.19 -5.74 32.32
N LYS A 130 -10.28 -6.17 31.06
CA LYS A 130 -11.25 -7.18 30.56
C LYS A 130 -12.73 -6.82 30.71
N ARG A 131 -13.07 -5.65 31.25
CA ARG A 131 -14.47 -5.18 31.44
C ARG A 131 -14.81 -3.97 30.58
N GLY A 132 -13.84 -3.11 30.25
CA GLY A 132 -14.03 -1.98 29.34
C GLY A 132 -13.61 -0.64 29.91
N TYR A 133 -14.41 0.40 29.65
CA TYR A 133 -14.14 1.78 30.05
C TYR A 133 -15.36 2.39 30.77
N SER A 134 -15.12 3.28 31.74
CA SER A 134 -16.17 4.10 32.36
C SER A 134 -15.76 5.56 32.35
N LEU A 135 -16.73 6.44 32.09
CA LEU A 135 -16.54 7.89 32.19
C LEU A 135 -16.99 8.37 33.56
N HIS A 136 -16.09 8.98 34.32
CA HIS A 136 -16.37 9.61 35.62
C HIS A 136 -16.36 11.13 35.43
N ALA A 137 -17.45 11.63 34.85
CA ALA A 137 -17.65 13.04 34.61
C ALA A 137 -19.13 13.42 34.85
N GLU A 138 -19.36 14.65 35.26
CA GLU A 138 -20.70 15.25 35.26
C GLU A 138 -21.07 15.62 33.83
N VAL A 139 -22.14 15.00 33.30
CA VAL A 139 -22.64 15.22 31.95
C VAL A 139 -23.98 15.96 32.02
N VAL A 140 -24.03 17.18 31.50
CA VAL A 140 -25.23 18.04 31.52
C VAL A 140 -25.61 18.43 30.09
N LEU A 141 -26.85 18.17 29.68
CA LEU A 141 -27.35 18.57 28.35
C LEU A 141 -27.44 20.10 28.25
N LEU A 142 -27.01 20.66 27.11
CA LEU A 142 -27.16 22.08 26.85
C LEU A 142 -28.59 22.35 26.37
N SER A 143 -29.35 23.15 27.12
CA SER A 143 -30.65 23.69 26.66
C SER A 143 -30.44 25.07 26.03
N GLU A 144 -31.29 25.48 25.08
CA GLU A 144 -31.21 26.75 24.33
C GLU A 144 -31.22 28.04 25.19
N THR A 145 -31.29 27.94 26.52
CA THR A 145 -31.41 29.09 27.44
C THR A 145 -30.28 29.27 28.45
N ASN A 146 -29.20 28.47 28.42
CA ASN A 146 -28.02 28.74 29.27
C ASN A 146 -26.92 29.48 28.48
N SER A 147 -27.04 30.80 28.44
CA SER A 147 -25.98 31.73 28.06
C SER A 147 -25.11 32.08 29.28
N VAL A 148 -23.83 31.68 29.29
CA VAL A 148 -22.76 32.36 30.06
C VAL A 148 -21.38 32.07 29.41
N PRO A 149 -20.35 32.91 29.63
CA PRO A 149 -20.03 34.16 28.95
C PRO A 149 -18.88 33.98 27.93
N ALA A 150 -18.61 35.03 27.15
CA ALA A 150 -17.40 35.10 26.34
C ALA A 150 -16.14 34.97 27.23
N LEU A 151 -15.12 34.27 26.72
CA LEU A 151 -13.80 34.13 27.33
C LEU A 151 -13.31 35.49 27.86
N PRO A 152 -12.91 35.64 29.14
CA PRO A 152 -12.26 36.85 29.59
C PRO A 152 -10.86 36.91 28.96
N LEU A 153 -10.58 38.03 28.29
CA LEU A 153 -9.21 38.43 27.98
C LEU A 153 -8.40 38.51 29.27
N ALA A 154 -7.16 38.04 29.17
CA ALA A 154 -6.19 37.95 30.23
C ALA A 154 -6.09 39.21 31.09
N GLU A 155 -6.20 39.04 32.42
CA GLU A 155 -5.52 39.91 33.37
C GLU A 155 -4.86 39.06 34.46
N ALA A 156 -3.55 39.21 34.55
CA ALA A 156 -2.74 38.70 35.64
C ALA A 156 -3.09 39.44 36.93
N THR A 157 -3.33 38.73 38.03
CA THR A 157 -2.98 39.23 39.37
C THR A 157 -2.92 38.13 40.43
N LYS A 158 -2.08 38.40 41.42
CA LYS A 158 -1.53 37.55 42.49
C LYS A 158 -2.55 37.17 43.57
N THR A 159 -2.07 36.28 44.47
CA THR A 159 -2.49 36.00 45.87
C THR A 159 -3.76 35.13 46.01
N ALA A 160 -3.88 34.16 46.93
CA ALA A 160 -3.20 33.93 48.21
C ALA A 160 -3.23 32.44 48.62
N GLN A 161 -2.31 32.09 49.52
CA GLN A 161 -2.27 30.86 50.33
C GLN A 161 -3.60 30.57 51.04
N GLN A 162 -3.94 29.29 51.22
CA GLN A 162 -4.47 28.81 52.49
C GLN A 162 -4.19 27.32 52.74
N SER A 163 -3.89 27.07 54.01
CA SER A 163 -3.34 25.90 54.69
C SER A 163 -4.20 24.63 54.66
N VAL A 164 -3.54 23.46 54.63
CA VAL A 164 -4.11 22.19 55.11
C VAL A 164 -3.28 21.70 56.30
N ALA A 165 -3.96 21.46 57.41
CA ALA A 165 -3.40 21.03 58.68
C ALA A 165 -2.80 19.61 58.61
N ALA A 166 -1.61 19.44 59.18
CA ALA A 166 -0.87 18.18 59.21
C ALA A 166 -1.28 17.30 60.40
N ALA A 167 -1.73 16.08 60.12
CA ALA A 167 -1.81 15.00 61.10
C ALA A 167 -0.44 14.31 61.21
N ARG A 168 0.15 14.29 62.40
CA ARG A 168 1.48 13.71 62.67
C ARG A 168 1.41 12.18 62.71
N ALA A 169 1.98 11.52 61.69
CA ALA A 169 2.38 10.11 61.78
C ALA A 169 3.75 10.02 62.48
N PRO A 170 4.01 8.98 63.30
CA PRO A 170 5.18 8.97 64.16
C PRO A 170 6.44 8.53 63.36
N TRP A 171 7.45 9.40 63.40
CA TRP A 171 8.75 9.38 62.68
C TRP A 171 9.54 8.07 62.64
N TRP A 172 9.37 7.18 63.63
CA TRP A 172 10.02 5.86 63.68
C TRP A 172 9.63 4.90 62.55
N ILE A 173 8.41 5.03 61.99
CA ILE A 173 7.98 4.20 60.85
C ILE A 173 8.78 4.55 59.58
N SER A 174 9.07 5.83 59.36
CA SER A 174 9.89 6.29 58.22
C SER A 174 11.34 5.82 58.32
N VAL A 175 11.90 5.77 59.54
CA VAL A 175 13.27 5.28 59.78
C VAL A 175 13.36 3.77 59.57
N PHE A 176 12.34 3.01 60.00
CA PHE A 176 12.30 1.56 59.79
C PHE A 176 12.12 1.19 58.30
N CYS A 177 11.29 1.92 57.57
CA CYS A 177 11.15 1.76 56.12
C CYS A 177 12.44 2.12 55.36
N LEU A 178 13.17 3.15 55.78
CA LEU A 178 14.45 3.52 55.17
C LEU A 178 15.53 2.46 55.39
N LEU A 179 15.60 1.85 56.58
CA LEU A 179 16.54 0.77 56.88
C LEU A 179 16.20 -0.52 56.13
N LEU A 180 14.92 -0.85 55.95
CA LEU A 180 14.47 -1.97 55.12
C LEU A 180 14.79 -1.75 53.64
N CYS A 181 14.57 -0.54 53.12
CA CYS A 181 14.92 -0.19 51.75
C CYS A 181 16.43 -0.23 51.51
N ALA A 182 17.24 0.25 52.46
CA ALA A 182 18.69 0.22 52.38
C ALA A 182 19.23 -1.23 52.44
N GLY A 183 18.70 -2.06 53.34
CA GLY A 183 19.06 -3.48 53.43
C GLY A 183 18.66 -4.26 52.18
N SER A 184 17.48 -3.99 51.62
CA SER A 184 17.01 -4.61 50.38
C SER A 184 17.83 -4.16 49.16
N TRP A 185 18.33 -2.92 49.15
CA TRP A 185 19.19 -2.41 48.07
C TRP A 185 20.60 -3.03 48.12
N VAL A 186 21.17 -3.21 49.31
CA VAL A 186 22.46 -3.90 49.48
C VAL A 186 22.35 -5.39 49.10
N LEU A 187 21.26 -6.06 49.48
CA LEU A 187 21.01 -7.45 49.07
C LEU A 187 20.81 -7.57 47.56
N TYR A 188 20.12 -6.62 46.92
CA TYR A 188 19.96 -6.57 45.46
C TYR A 188 21.31 -6.35 44.75
N ALA A 189 22.15 -5.44 45.26
CA ALA A 189 23.45 -5.13 44.67
C ALA A 189 24.48 -6.28 44.82
N VAL A 190 24.39 -7.07 45.90
CA VAL A 190 25.32 -8.18 46.16
C VAL A 190 24.91 -9.47 45.42
N PHE A 191 23.61 -9.75 45.29
CA PHE A 191 23.11 -10.96 44.63
C PHE A 191 22.75 -10.76 43.15
N TRP A 192 22.77 -9.53 42.64
CA TRP A 192 22.46 -9.22 41.25
C TRP A 192 23.49 -8.24 40.65
N PRO A 193 24.72 -8.71 40.34
CA PRO A 193 25.69 -7.87 39.64
C PRO A 193 25.07 -7.39 38.32
N ALA A 194 25.08 -6.08 38.11
CA ALA A 194 24.45 -5.39 36.97
C ALA A 194 25.00 -5.82 35.59
N ASP A 195 26.02 -6.68 35.56
CA ASP A 195 26.75 -7.08 34.36
C ASP A 195 26.27 -8.39 33.71
N VAL A 196 25.24 -9.07 34.25
CA VAL A 196 24.78 -10.38 33.71
C VAL A 196 23.36 -10.34 33.10
N VAL A 197 22.58 -9.27 33.30
CA VAL A 197 21.24 -9.12 32.66
C VAL A 197 21.24 -8.12 31.49
N ALA A 198 22.34 -7.40 31.26
CA ALA A 198 22.47 -6.46 30.14
C ALA A 198 22.95 -7.08 28.81
N ALA A 199 23.23 -8.38 28.76
CA ALA A 199 23.85 -9.02 27.59
C ALA A 199 22.89 -9.78 26.65
N ALA A 200 21.58 -9.85 26.94
CA ALA A 200 20.67 -10.69 26.16
C ALA A 200 19.59 -9.95 25.33
N ASP A 201 19.41 -8.62 25.45
CA ASP A 201 18.35 -7.92 24.69
C ASP A 201 18.64 -6.45 24.30
N ALA A 202 19.91 -6.05 24.21
CA ALA A 202 20.32 -4.69 23.84
C ALA A 202 20.68 -4.52 22.33
N LYS A 203 19.95 -5.17 21.41
CA LYS A 203 20.10 -4.87 19.97
C LYS A 203 19.33 -3.59 19.63
N ALA A 204 20.01 -2.45 19.70
CA ALA A 204 19.49 -1.10 19.42
C ALA A 204 18.77 -1.02 18.05
N LYS A 205 17.51 -0.59 18.06
CA LYS A 205 16.64 -0.46 16.86
C LYS A 205 16.64 0.98 16.35
N TRP A 206 16.80 1.16 15.04
CA TRP A 206 16.54 2.43 14.35
C TRP A 206 15.10 2.89 14.63
N THR A 207 14.92 4.18 14.91
CA THR A 207 13.59 4.77 15.16
C THR A 207 13.23 5.78 14.08
N VAL A 208 11.95 5.79 13.69
CA VAL A 208 11.39 6.79 12.78
C VAL A 208 10.57 7.79 13.60
N ALA A 209 10.75 9.08 13.33
CA ALA A 209 10.02 10.17 13.95
C ALA A 209 9.60 11.22 12.90
N ASP A 210 8.80 12.20 13.32
CA ASP A 210 8.47 13.41 12.54
C ASP A 210 7.96 13.14 11.12
N LEU A 211 6.96 12.26 10.97
CA LEU A 211 6.31 12.04 9.68
C LEU A 211 5.48 13.27 9.30
N GLN A 212 5.91 13.99 8.26
CA GLN A 212 5.20 15.18 7.78
C GLN A 212 5.07 15.17 6.25
N PRO A 213 3.89 15.51 5.70
CA PRO A 213 3.77 15.86 4.29
C PRO A 213 4.57 17.14 4.04
N LEU A 214 5.45 17.10 3.03
CA LEU A 214 6.12 18.29 2.51
C LEU A 214 5.20 19.03 1.55
N THR A 215 4.42 18.28 0.76
CA THR A 215 3.47 18.81 -0.19
C THR A 215 2.08 18.19 0.02
N ALA A 216 1.04 18.92 -0.40
CA ALA A 216 -0.36 18.52 -0.27
C ALA A 216 -1.22 19.24 -1.33
N SER A 217 -0.81 19.14 -2.61
CA SER A 217 -1.51 19.80 -3.71
C SER A 217 -2.32 18.79 -4.54
N LYS A 218 -3.25 19.27 -5.38
CA LYS A 218 -3.96 18.41 -6.32
C LYS A 218 -3.10 17.99 -7.52
N ALA A 219 -1.88 18.51 -7.65
CA ALA A 219 -0.97 18.14 -8.72
C ALA A 219 -0.35 16.76 -8.46
N GLN A 220 0.12 16.11 -9.51
CA GLN A 220 0.89 14.89 -9.35
C GLN A 220 2.32 15.25 -8.95
N GLU A 221 2.68 15.04 -7.69
CA GLU A 221 4.01 15.33 -7.18
C GLU A 221 4.76 14.03 -6.90
N SER A 222 5.88 13.83 -7.57
CA SER A 222 6.63 12.59 -7.47
C SER A 222 8.12 12.86 -7.42
N PHE A 223 8.89 11.83 -7.11
CA PHE A 223 10.35 11.81 -7.14
C PHE A 223 11.05 13.07 -6.59
N SER A 224 11.59 12.96 -5.39
CA SER A 224 12.31 14.04 -4.73
C SER A 224 13.78 13.68 -4.48
N GLN A 225 14.67 14.66 -4.51
CA GLN A 225 16.01 14.53 -3.93
C GLN A 225 16.35 15.73 -3.06
N PHE A 226 17.12 15.50 -2.00
CA PHE A 226 17.76 16.57 -1.27
C PHE A 226 18.83 17.25 -2.13
N THR A 227 18.99 18.55 -1.96
CA THR A 227 20.16 19.26 -2.47
C THR A 227 21.43 18.70 -1.82
N PRO A 228 22.62 18.78 -2.47
CA PRO A 228 23.83 18.16 -1.93
C PRO A 228 24.29 18.73 -0.58
N ASP A 229 23.90 19.96 -0.25
CA ASP A 229 24.12 20.60 1.05
C ASP A 229 23.01 20.32 2.07
N GLY A 230 21.93 19.64 1.68
CA GLY A 230 20.82 19.24 2.55
C GLY A 230 19.84 20.35 2.92
N ASN A 231 20.02 21.57 2.39
CA ASN A 231 19.22 22.73 2.78
C ASN A 231 17.84 22.79 2.10
N ALA A 232 17.64 22.08 1.00
CA ALA A 232 16.37 22.04 0.29
C ALA A 232 16.08 20.65 -0.30
N ILE A 233 14.84 20.46 -0.74
CA ILE A 233 14.37 19.29 -1.48
C ILE A 233 13.92 19.79 -2.85
N VAL A 234 14.44 19.19 -3.92
CA VAL A 234 13.88 19.35 -5.26
C VAL A 234 12.92 18.20 -5.50
N TYR A 235 11.76 18.49 -6.09
CA TYR A 235 10.75 17.48 -6.44
C TYR A 235 10.13 17.74 -7.81
N LEU A 236 9.63 16.68 -8.45
CA LEU A 236 8.93 16.76 -9.72
C LEU A 236 7.44 17.02 -9.47
N LYS A 237 6.86 17.93 -10.24
CA LYS A 237 5.43 18.21 -10.27
C LYS A 237 4.96 18.22 -11.72
N ASP A 238 4.00 17.37 -12.05
CA ASP A 238 3.37 17.40 -13.37
C ASP A 238 2.17 18.34 -13.34
N ALA A 239 2.13 19.29 -14.27
CA ALA A 239 1.02 20.23 -14.39
C ALA A 239 -0.25 19.48 -14.86
N THR A 240 -1.34 19.59 -14.10
CA THR A 240 -2.57 18.81 -14.33
C THR A 240 -3.30 19.11 -15.65
N VAL A 241 -2.89 20.14 -16.39
CA VAL A 241 -3.61 20.64 -17.58
C VAL A 241 -2.71 20.85 -18.80
N SER A 242 -1.45 21.28 -18.64
CA SER A 242 -0.58 21.62 -19.79
C SER A 242 0.28 20.46 -20.29
N GLY A 243 0.43 19.38 -19.52
CA GLY A 243 1.34 18.28 -19.86
C GLY A 243 2.82 18.58 -19.58
N ASP A 244 3.14 19.81 -19.14
CA ASP A 244 4.48 20.24 -18.75
C ASP A 244 4.96 19.53 -17.48
N SER A 245 6.27 19.32 -17.41
CA SER A 245 6.94 18.89 -16.19
C SER A 245 7.65 20.08 -15.54
N GLU A 246 7.46 20.23 -14.24
CA GLU A 246 8.04 21.28 -13.42
C GLU A 246 8.93 20.67 -12.33
N LEU A 247 10.12 21.24 -12.13
CA LEU A 247 10.94 21.00 -10.95
C LEU A 247 10.72 22.13 -9.95
N TRP A 248 10.36 21.76 -8.72
CA TRP A 248 10.13 22.70 -7.63
C TRP A 248 11.17 22.50 -6.54
N LEU A 249 11.59 23.62 -5.95
CA LEU A 249 12.50 23.66 -4.82
C LEU A 249 11.71 23.99 -3.55
N ALA A 250 11.77 23.10 -2.56
CA ALA A 250 11.21 23.27 -1.22
C ALA A 250 12.34 23.41 -0.19
N PRO A 251 12.58 24.61 0.35
CA PRO A 251 13.56 24.81 1.42
C PRO A 251 13.18 24.04 2.69
N THR A 252 14.17 23.42 3.35
CA THR A 252 13.94 22.65 4.60
C THR A 252 13.68 23.54 5.82
N ASN A 253 13.96 24.84 5.71
CA ASN A 253 13.73 25.84 6.76
C ASN A 253 12.27 26.37 6.81
N GLY A 254 11.37 25.80 6.01
CA GLY A 254 9.96 26.21 5.96
C GLY A 254 9.68 27.46 5.11
N GLN A 255 10.66 27.95 4.36
CA GLN A 255 10.42 29.00 3.35
C GLN A 255 9.53 28.49 2.21
N GLN A 256 8.92 29.45 1.48
CA GLN A 256 8.01 29.13 0.38
C GLN A 256 8.71 28.31 -0.71
N HIS A 257 7.96 27.35 -1.25
CA HIS A 257 8.40 26.57 -2.41
C HIS A 257 8.41 27.47 -3.64
N ARG A 258 9.34 27.24 -4.56
CA ARG A 258 9.42 28.00 -5.81
C ARG A 258 9.76 27.10 -7.00
N LEU A 259 9.31 27.51 -8.18
CA LEU A 259 9.67 26.87 -9.45
C LEU A 259 11.19 27.01 -9.68
N LEU A 260 11.85 25.90 -9.99
CA LEU A 260 13.27 25.82 -10.32
C LEU A 260 13.49 25.67 -11.82
N TYR A 261 12.67 24.87 -12.49
CA TYR A 261 12.74 24.64 -13.93
C TYR A 261 11.40 24.13 -14.47
N GLN A 262 11.06 24.48 -15.71
CA GLN A 262 9.88 23.99 -16.42
C GLN A 262 10.24 23.64 -17.85
N THR A 263 9.61 22.60 -18.37
CA THR A 263 9.75 22.19 -19.77
C THR A 263 8.49 21.46 -20.23
N GLU A 264 8.18 21.57 -21.53
CA GLU A 264 7.10 20.81 -22.19
C GLU A 264 7.45 19.30 -22.28
N ALA A 265 8.73 18.94 -22.20
CA ALA A 265 9.16 17.55 -22.23
C ALA A 265 8.91 16.87 -20.88
N GLN A 266 8.32 15.69 -20.91
CA GLN A 266 8.08 14.89 -19.71
C GLN A 266 9.40 14.50 -19.00
N ILE A 267 9.67 15.11 -17.86
CA ILE A 267 10.80 14.73 -16.99
C ILE A 267 10.42 13.42 -16.29
N LYS A 268 11.25 12.39 -16.46
CA LYS A 268 11.04 11.10 -15.77
C LYS A 268 11.71 11.09 -14.41
N PHE A 269 12.99 11.47 -14.35
CA PHE A 269 13.80 11.49 -13.13
C PHE A 269 14.89 12.56 -13.25
N PHE A 270 15.50 12.90 -12.12
CA PHE A 270 16.69 13.77 -12.06
C PHE A 270 17.68 13.26 -11.02
N SER A 271 18.93 13.70 -11.10
CA SER A 271 19.93 13.43 -10.07
C SER A 271 20.90 14.59 -9.93
N PHE A 272 21.17 15.00 -8.69
CA PHE A 272 22.29 15.89 -8.43
C PHE A 272 23.62 15.20 -8.69
N VAL A 273 24.57 15.95 -9.23
CA VAL A 273 25.98 15.56 -9.30
C VAL A 273 26.60 15.80 -7.92
N PRO A 274 27.21 14.79 -7.26
CA PRO A 274 27.76 14.94 -5.91
C PRO A 274 28.83 16.04 -5.82
N ALA A 275 28.92 16.72 -4.67
CA ALA A 275 29.82 17.87 -4.49
C ALA A 275 31.32 17.57 -4.67
N THR A 276 31.76 16.32 -4.46
CA THR A 276 33.15 15.89 -4.73
C THR A 276 33.49 15.87 -6.23
N ALA A 277 32.45 15.77 -7.08
CA ALA A 277 32.53 15.72 -8.52
C ALA A 277 32.46 17.08 -9.20
N ALA A 278 31.89 18.07 -8.50
CA ALA A 278 31.97 19.46 -8.92
C ALA A 278 33.43 19.87 -8.85
N LYS A 279 34.19 19.61 -9.94
CA LYS A 279 35.35 20.43 -10.28
C LYS A 279 34.83 21.85 -10.17
N LYS A 280 35.19 22.54 -9.08
CA LYS A 280 35.05 23.97 -8.92
C LYS A 280 35.53 24.57 -10.24
N THR A 281 34.61 24.92 -11.13
CA THR A 281 34.99 25.66 -12.32
C THR A 281 35.62 26.93 -11.78
N ALA A 282 36.76 27.33 -12.32
CA ALA A 282 37.53 28.45 -11.77
C ALA A 282 36.73 29.77 -11.68
N ALA A 283 35.54 29.82 -12.31
CA ALA A 283 34.59 30.92 -12.26
C ALA A 283 33.62 30.91 -11.07
N GLU A 284 33.13 29.75 -10.59
CA GLU A 284 32.12 29.69 -9.50
C GLU A 284 32.25 28.41 -8.64
N PRO A 285 33.01 28.44 -7.54
CA PRO A 285 33.26 27.25 -6.69
C PRO A 285 32.05 26.75 -5.87
N SER A 286 30.86 27.32 -6.06
CA SER A 286 29.64 27.05 -5.29
C SER A 286 28.42 26.70 -6.16
N ALA A 287 28.61 26.44 -7.45
CA ALA A 287 27.52 26.07 -8.36
C ALA A 287 27.13 24.60 -8.22
N TRP A 288 25.83 24.30 -8.32
CA TRP A 288 25.28 22.95 -8.30
C TRP A 288 24.98 22.47 -9.72
N GLN A 289 25.24 21.20 -10.02
CA GLN A 289 24.85 20.60 -11.29
C GLN A 289 23.76 19.53 -11.05
N LEU A 290 22.66 19.66 -11.76
CA LEU A 290 21.51 18.77 -11.71
C LEU A 290 21.30 18.15 -13.09
N VAL A 291 21.30 16.82 -13.19
CA VAL A 291 21.02 16.13 -14.45
C VAL A 291 19.55 15.75 -14.47
N ILE A 292 18.85 16.06 -15.57
CA ILE A 292 17.46 15.66 -15.81
C ILE A 292 17.40 14.63 -16.94
N ALA A 293 16.47 13.69 -16.84
CA ALA A 293 16.15 12.75 -17.90
C ALA A 293 14.73 12.99 -18.41
N THR A 294 14.58 13.21 -19.71
CA THR A 294 13.28 13.41 -20.37
C THR A 294 13.05 12.35 -21.44
N GLU A 295 11.79 12.02 -21.69
CA GLU A 295 11.40 11.12 -22.78
C GLU A 295 10.52 11.86 -23.78
N GLN A 296 10.92 11.82 -25.05
CA GLN A 296 10.19 12.43 -26.15
C GLN A 296 10.42 11.60 -27.42
N ASP A 297 9.37 11.39 -28.23
CA ASP A 297 9.47 10.72 -29.54
C ASP A 297 10.23 9.37 -29.50
N ASN A 298 9.93 8.54 -28.49
CA ASN A 298 10.57 7.24 -28.25
C ASN A 298 12.11 7.33 -28.07
N SER A 299 12.60 8.47 -27.61
CA SER A 299 14.00 8.74 -27.31
C SER A 299 14.16 9.21 -25.87
N LEU A 300 15.24 8.77 -25.24
CA LEU A 300 15.64 9.18 -23.90
C LEU A 300 16.70 10.27 -24.00
N HIS A 301 16.45 11.43 -23.42
CA HIS A 301 17.36 12.56 -23.42
C HIS A 301 17.85 12.86 -22.01
N PHE A 302 19.11 13.26 -21.88
CA PHE A 302 19.66 13.81 -20.63
C PHE A 302 20.16 15.22 -20.86
N ALA A 303 19.91 16.11 -19.91
CA ALA A 303 20.41 17.48 -19.90
C ALA A 303 20.95 17.83 -18.51
N SER A 304 21.96 18.71 -18.47
CA SER A 304 22.47 19.30 -17.23
C SER A 304 21.89 20.69 -17.03
N LEU A 305 21.44 20.97 -15.82
CA LEU A 305 21.07 22.28 -15.33
C LEU A 305 22.17 22.75 -14.39
N LEU A 306 22.80 23.88 -14.70
CA LEU A 306 23.76 24.54 -13.83
C LEU A 306 23.02 25.56 -12.97
N LEU A 307 23.11 25.41 -11.66
CA LEU A 307 22.45 26.24 -10.67
C LEU A 307 23.50 27.01 -9.87
N SER A 308 23.21 28.25 -9.49
CA SER A 308 24.01 29.01 -8.54
C SER A 308 23.93 28.41 -7.12
N ALA A 309 24.74 28.93 -6.20
CA ALA A 309 24.72 28.53 -4.79
C ALA A 309 23.34 28.68 -4.13
N ASP A 310 22.57 29.69 -4.54
CA ASP A 310 21.19 29.94 -4.11
C ASP A 310 20.15 29.25 -5.01
N TYR A 311 20.56 28.26 -5.80
CA TYR A 311 19.72 27.43 -6.68
C TYR A 311 18.96 28.18 -7.78
N GLN A 312 19.52 29.27 -8.30
CA GLN A 312 18.98 29.93 -9.50
C GLN A 312 19.55 29.26 -10.74
N LEU A 313 18.69 28.98 -11.72
CA LEU A 313 19.13 28.43 -13.00
C LEU A 313 20.04 29.43 -13.72
N ARG A 314 21.27 29.01 -14.02
CA ARG A 314 22.25 29.80 -14.77
C ARG A 314 22.28 29.40 -16.24
N SER A 315 22.28 28.10 -16.49
CA SER A 315 22.30 27.57 -17.85
C SER A 315 21.76 26.15 -17.88
N SER A 316 21.37 25.72 -19.07
CA SER A 316 21.02 24.32 -19.36
C SER A 316 21.78 23.86 -20.59
N SER A 317 22.35 22.66 -20.55
CA SER A 317 23.02 22.05 -21.69
C SER A 317 22.50 20.64 -21.92
N ARG A 318 22.20 20.30 -23.18
CA ARG A 318 21.89 18.91 -23.55
C ARG A 318 23.17 18.09 -23.45
N HIS A 319 23.04 16.93 -22.83
CA HIS A 319 24.17 16.06 -22.55
C HIS A 319 24.22 14.88 -23.53
N LEU A 320 23.14 14.09 -23.61
CA LEU A 320 23.07 12.97 -24.55
C LEU A 320 21.64 12.62 -24.94
N SER A 321 21.50 11.88 -26.04
CA SER A 321 20.23 11.37 -26.55
C SER A 321 20.38 9.92 -26.99
N LEU A 322 19.45 9.07 -26.58
CA LEU A 322 19.40 7.64 -26.90
C LEU A 322 18.07 7.30 -27.55
N SER A 323 18.10 7.09 -28.87
CA SER A 323 16.91 6.72 -29.63
C SER A 323 16.44 5.30 -29.33
N GLY A 324 15.13 5.06 -29.44
CA GLY A 324 14.52 3.75 -29.19
C GLY A 324 14.69 3.26 -27.76
N SER A 325 14.85 4.18 -26.81
CA SER A 325 15.19 3.89 -25.42
C SER A 325 14.20 4.55 -24.46
N LYS A 326 13.83 3.85 -23.39
CA LYS A 326 12.97 4.35 -22.30
C LYS A 326 13.61 4.08 -20.95
N LEU A 327 13.65 5.09 -20.08
CA LEU A 327 14.20 4.99 -18.75
C LEU A 327 13.26 4.16 -17.87
N LEU A 328 13.82 3.18 -17.15
CA LEU A 328 13.02 2.27 -16.33
C LEU A 328 12.88 2.75 -14.88
N ASN A 329 13.93 3.39 -14.35
CA ASN A 329 14.07 3.70 -12.93
C ASN A 329 14.91 4.95 -12.72
N PRO A 330 14.89 5.56 -11.51
CA PRO A 330 15.82 6.61 -11.16
C PRO A 330 17.27 6.21 -11.45
N PHE A 331 17.98 7.13 -12.09
CA PHE A 331 19.43 7.06 -12.26
C PHE A 331 20.12 7.82 -11.13
N PHE A 332 21.43 7.63 -10.97
CA PHE A 332 22.22 8.44 -10.05
C PHE A 332 23.54 8.87 -10.69
N CYS A 333 24.01 10.04 -10.31
CA CYS A 333 25.31 10.57 -10.69
C CYS A 333 26.39 10.18 -9.67
N ALA A 334 27.59 9.90 -10.16
CA ALA A 334 28.77 9.63 -9.35
C ALA A 334 30.00 10.22 -10.07
N GLU A 335 30.68 11.18 -9.45
CA GLU A 335 31.84 11.83 -10.06
C GLU A 335 31.50 12.40 -11.45
N ASN A 336 32.28 12.05 -12.48
CA ASN A 336 32.07 12.49 -13.86
C ASN A 336 31.16 11.56 -14.67
N GLU A 337 30.39 10.69 -14.00
CA GLU A 337 29.59 9.64 -14.64
C GLU A 337 28.19 9.55 -14.04
N PHE A 338 27.28 8.91 -14.76
CA PHE A 338 25.99 8.50 -14.21
C PHE A 338 25.54 7.16 -14.79
N TYR A 339 24.70 6.46 -14.04
CA TYR A 339 24.33 5.08 -14.32
C TYR A 339 22.81 4.95 -14.36
N PHE A 340 22.30 4.25 -15.37
CA PHE A 340 20.85 4.15 -15.59
C PHE A 340 20.44 2.82 -16.23
N LEU A 341 19.26 2.33 -15.83
CA LEU A 341 18.58 1.20 -16.45
C LEU A 341 17.59 1.72 -17.49
N ALA A 342 17.71 1.27 -18.74
CA ALA A 342 16.78 1.62 -19.80
C ALA A 342 16.32 0.39 -20.59
N LEU A 343 15.10 0.43 -21.09
CA LEU A 343 14.61 -0.46 -22.13
C LEU A 343 15.11 0.06 -23.47
N GLN A 344 16.00 -0.65 -24.13
CA GLN A 344 16.49 -0.32 -25.47
C GLN A 344 16.06 -1.45 -26.42
N GLN A 345 15.29 -1.10 -27.45
CA GLN A 345 14.76 -2.07 -28.43
C GLN A 345 13.97 -3.24 -27.79
N GLY A 346 13.29 -2.99 -26.67
CA GLY A 346 12.48 -3.99 -25.97
C GLY A 346 13.25 -4.87 -24.97
N GLU A 347 14.56 -4.65 -24.81
CA GLU A 347 15.39 -5.33 -23.83
C GLU A 347 15.87 -4.35 -22.76
N GLN A 348 15.80 -4.77 -21.49
CA GLN A 348 16.37 -3.99 -20.40
C GLN A 348 17.89 -4.05 -20.46
N ARG A 349 18.58 -2.92 -20.28
CA ARG A 349 20.04 -2.80 -20.28
C ARG A 349 20.50 -1.79 -19.23
N LEU A 350 21.67 -2.02 -18.64
CA LEU A 350 22.32 -1.09 -17.73
C LEU A 350 23.43 -0.35 -18.46
N PHE A 351 23.40 0.98 -18.41
CA PHE A 351 24.37 1.84 -19.06
C PHE A 351 25.15 2.68 -18.06
N LYS A 352 26.35 3.07 -18.47
CA LYS A 352 27.17 4.12 -17.88
C LYS A 352 27.31 5.26 -18.89
N ALA A 353 27.17 6.50 -18.45
CA ALA A 353 27.39 7.65 -19.30
C ALA A 353 28.34 8.66 -18.65
N HIS A 354 29.18 9.30 -19.46
CA HIS A 354 30.19 10.27 -19.03
C HIS A 354 29.68 11.70 -19.17
N LEU A 355 29.65 12.46 -18.07
CA LEU A 355 29.09 13.83 -17.98
C LEU A 355 29.82 14.88 -18.85
N SER A 356 31.09 14.65 -19.16
CA SER A 356 31.90 15.60 -19.93
C SER A 356 31.89 15.33 -21.43
N SER A 357 31.79 14.06 -21.84
CA SER A 357 31.91 13.66 -23.26
C SER A 357 30.59 13.26 -23.89
N GLY A 358 29.54 12.97 -23.11
CA GLY A 358 28.30 12.41 -23.63
C GLY A 358 28.41 10.93 -24.03
N GLN A 359 29.59 10.31 -23.88
CA GLN A 359 29.80 8.90 -24.23
C GLN A 359 28.93 7.98 -23.35
N VAL A 360 28.32 6.97 -23.98
CA VAL A 360 27.51 5.95 -23.31
C VAL A 360 28.11 4.57 -23.54
N ASP A 361 28.42 3.89 -22.45
CA ASP A 361 28.95 2.53 -22.43
C ASP A 361 27.85 1.57 -21.92
N LEU A 362 27.70 0.41 -22.58
CA LEU A 362 26.86 -0.68 -22.09
C LEU A 362 27.61 -1.41 -20.96
N LEU A 363 27.03 -1.43 -19.77
CA LEU A 363 27.68 -1.98 -18.58
C LEU A 363 27.23 -3.41 -18.27
N TYR A 364 25.94 -3.71 -18.45
CA TYR A 364 25.38 -5.02 -18.16
C TYR A 364 24.11 -5.32 -18.97
N VAL A 365 24.00 -6.56 -19.45
CA VAL A 365 22.78 -7.10 -20.07
C VAL A 365 22.18 -8.14 -19.11
N PRO A 366 20.93 -7.93 -18.64
CA PRO A 366 20.19 -8.90 -17.84
C PRO A 366 20.18 -10.30 -18.47
N SER A 367 20.31 -11.31 -17.63
CA SER A 367 20.24 -12.72 -18.03
C SER A 367 19.10 -13.43 -17.31
N GLN A 368 18.86 -14.70 -17.65
CA GLN A 368 17.92 -15.53 -16.89
C GLN A 368 18.39 -15.75 -15.45
N GLN A 369 19.71 -15.75 -15.21
CA GLN A 369 20.29 -15.97 -13.88
C GLN A 369 20.14 -14.75 -12.98
N PHE A 370 20.19 -13.55 -13.55
CA PHE A 370 20.02 -12.32 -12.80
C PHE A 370 19.51 -11.19 -13.68
N SER A 371 18.43 -10.54 -13.24
CA SER A 371 17.84 -9.39 -13.90
C SER A 371 17.66 -8.22 -12.92
N PRO A 372 18.52 -7.18 -12.98
CA PRO A 372 18.45 -6.04 -12.07
C PRO A 372 17.25 -5.16 -12.36
N TYR A 373 16.51 -4.73 -11.34
CA TYR A 373 15.40 -3.78 -11.51
C TYR A 373 15.60 -2.49 -10.69
N ARG A 374 16.63 -2.39 -9.85
CA ARG A 374 17.09 -1.15 -9.23
C ARG A 374 18.60 -1.09 -9.18
N ILE A 375 19.11 0.15 -9.15
CA ILE A 375 20.52 0.46 -8.97
C ILE A 375 20.68 1.47 -7.84
N ALA A 376 21.81 1.40 -7.15
CA ALA A 376 22.19 2.36 -6.12
C ALA A 376 23.73 2.48 -6.04
N PRO A 377 24.25 3.58 -5.47
CA PRO A 377 25.67 3.65 -5.10
C PRO A 377 26.08 2.45 -4.23
N ALA A 378 27.34 2.04 -4.34
CA ALA A 378 27.93 1.06 -3.42
C ALA A 378 28.83 1.75 -2.39
N ALA A 379 29.15 1.03 -1.31
CA ALA A 379 30.09 1.51 -0.30
C ALA A 379 31.51 1.67 -0.86
N ASP A 380 31.94 0.74 -1.72
CA ASP A 380 33.16 0.86 -2.50
C ASP A 380 32.85 1.59 -3.82
N HIS A 381 33.54 2.70 -4.05
CA HIS A 381 33.40 3.53 -5.24
C HIS A 381 33.80 2.82 -6.54
N ASN A 382 34.41 1.64 -6.49
CA ASN A 382 34.70 0.82 -7.68
C ASN A 382 33.51 -0.03 -8.16
N TYR A 383 32.44 -0.10 -7.35
CA TYR A 383 31.29 -0.95 -7.61
C TYR A 383 29.97 -0.16 -7.64
N LEU A 384 28.95 -0.81 -8.18
CA LEU A 384 27.56 -0.39 -8.16
C LEU A 384 26.71 -1.46 -7.48
N THR A 385 25.70 -1.04 -6.73
CA THR A 385 24.76 -1.97 -6.12
C THR A 385 23.61 -2.23 -7.08
N LEU A 386 23.36 -3.49 -7.40
CA LEU A 386 22.24 -3.95 -8.19
C LEU A 386 21.26 -4.73 -7.31
N LEU A 387 19.99 -4.34 -7.32
CA LEU A 387 18.90 -5.14 -6.75
C LEU A 387 18.10 -5.73 -7.91
N GLY A 388 18.01 -7.06 -7.95
CA GLY A 388 17.46 -7.81 -9.08
C GLY A 388 16.81 -9.13 -8.65
N PHE A 389 16.24 -9.84 -9.63
CA PHE A 389 15.71 -11.19 -9.42
C PHE A 389 16.67 -12.24 -9.95
N ASP A 390 16.81 -13.36 -9.24
CA ASP A 390 17.43 -14.56 -9.77
C ASP A 390 16.48 -15.36 -10.69
N ASP A 391 16.99 -16.49 -11.22
CA ASP A 391 16.24 -17.43 -12.06
C ASP A 391 15.00 -18.02 -11.35
N LYS A 392 15.05 -18.11 -10.03
CA LYS A 392 13.98 -18.57 -9.13
C LYS A 392 13.05 -17.45 -8.65
N LYS A 393 13.20 -16.23 -9.17
CA LYS A 393 12.43 -15.03 -8.79
C LYS A 393 12.59 -14.61 -7.33
N ARG A 394 13.71 -14.95 -6.70
CA ARG A 394 14.11 -14.41 -5.40
C ARG A 394 14.86 -13.11 -5.61
N SER A 395 14.63 -12.14 -4.74
CA SER A 395 15.35 -10.88 -4.79
C SER A 395 16.80 -11.09 -4.33
N GLN A 396 17.74 -10.51 -5.06
CA GLN A 396 19.17 -10.54 -4.73
C GLN A 396 19.77 -9.15 -4.89
N ILE A 397 20.68 -8.83 -3.98
CA ILE A 397 21.60 -7.72 -4.09
C ILE A 397 22.93 -8.28 -4.60
N LYS A 398 23.46 -7.68 -5.65
CA LYS A 398 24.77 -7.98 -6.22
C LYS A 398 25.59 -6.70 -6.39
N LEU A 399 26.91 -6.80 -6.39
CA LEU A 399 27.81 -5.70 -6.70
C LEU A 399 28.38 -5.90 -8.11
N LEU A 400 28.26 -4.88 -8.95
CA LEU A 400 28.82 -4.86 -10.30
C LEU A 400 30.00 -3.89 -10.35
N SER A 401 31.15 -4.31 -10.86
CA SER A 401 32.29 -3.41 -11.05
C SER A 401 31.98 -2.32 -12.08
N LYS A 402 32.54 -1.12 -11.91
CA LYS A 402 32.30 0.02 -12.83
C LYS A 402 32.79 -0.19 -14.28
N ASN A 403 33.59 -1.23 -14.53
CA ASN A 403 33.98 -1.65 -15.87
C ASN A 403 33.08 -2.77 -16.44
N GLY A 404 32.07 -3.23 -15.68
CA GLY A 404 31.13 -4.28 -16.08
C GLY A 404 31.70 -5.71 -16.05
N ALA A 405 32.96 -5.89 -15.66
CA ALA A 405 33.66 -7.17 -15.76
C ALA A 405 33.31 -8.17 -14.65
N GLU A 406 32.94 -7.69 -13.46
CA GLU A 406 32.75 -8.51 -12.27
C GLU A 406 31.37 -8.28 -11.66
N LEU A 407 30.61 -9.35 -11.43
CA LEU A 407 29.32 -9.34 -10.76
C LEU A 407 29.36 -10.31 -9.57
N THR A 408 29.40 -9.78 -8.34
CA THR A 408 29.52 -10.57 -7.10
C THR A 408 28.21 -10.60 -6.31
N ASP A 409 27.95 -11.72 -5.66
CA ASP A 409 26.83 -11.86 -4.73
C ASP A 409 27.06 -11.04 -3.46
N TYR A 410 26.07 -10.21 -3.10
CA TYR A 410 26.09 -9.47 -1.84
C TYR A 410 25.11 -10.08 -0.83
N LYS A 411 23.82 -10.18 -1.18
CA LYS A 411 22.79 -10.72 -0.26
C LYS A 411 21.61 -11.30 -1.02
N THR A 412 21.17 -12.50 -0.65
CA THR A 412 19.85 -13.02 -1.06
C THR A 412 18.79 -12.60 -0.06
N LEU A 413 17.64 -12.17 -0.57
CA LEU A 413 16.49 -11.72 0.20
C LEU A 413 15.29 -12.65 -0.05
N ASP A 414 14.34 -12.70 0.89
CA ASP A 414 13.19 -13.60 0.92
C ASP A 414 11.92 -13.03 0.22
N ALA A 415 11.78 -11.71 0.20
CA ALA A 415 10.60 -11.00 -0.30
C ALA A 415 10.83 -10.22 -1.61
N ASN A 416 9.76 -9.58 -2.10
CA ASN A 416 9.83 -8.56 -3.14
C ASN A 416 10.27 -7.24 -2.52
N TRP A 417 11.32 -6.66 -3.09
CA TRP A 417 11.85 -5.36 -2.68
C TRP A 417 11.64 -4.37 -3.81
N TYR A 418 11.33 -3.12 -3.48
CA TYR A 418 10.99 -2.11 -4.47
C TYR A 418 12.01 -1.00 -4.54
N PHE A 419 12.76 -0.79 -3.46
CA PHE A 419 13.75 0.28 -3.36
C PHE A 419 14.96 -0.19 -2.56
N ILE A 420 16.11 0.35 -2.95
CA ILE A 420 17.38 0.24 -2.26
C ILE A 420 18.07 1.60 -2.34
N VAL A 421 18.58 2.10 -1.20
CA VAL A 421 19.26 3.39 -1.10
C VAL A 421 20.47 3.21 -0.21
N TYR A 422 21.63 3.66 -0.69
CA TYR A 422 22.85 3.61 0.12
C TYR A 422 22.83 4.69 1.21
N HIS A 423 23.12 4.29 2.45
CA HIS A 423 23.22 5.18 3.60
C HIS A 423 24.70 5.44 3.92
N ALA A 424 25.25 6.55 3.43
CA ALA A 424 26.67 6.86 3.51
C ALA A 424 27.23 6.83 4.95
N THR A 425 26.55 7.48 5.91
CA THR A 425 27.02 7.54 7.31
C THR A 425 27.03 6.17 8.00
N ALA A 426 26.01 5.35 7.76
CA ALA A 426 25.88 4.03 8.37
C ALA A 426 26.51 2.91 7.52
N LYS A 427 27.03 3.23 6.33
CA LYS A 427 27.69 2.30 5.39
C LYS A 427 26.86 1.06 5.02
N GLY A 428 25.53 1.19 5.05
CA GLY A 428 24.58 0.11 4.74
C GLY A 428 23.53 0.57 3.74
N TYR A 429 22.44 -0.18 3.64
CA TYR A 429 21.35 0.14 2.72
C TYR A 429 20.02 0.26 3.44
N LEU A 430 19.23 1.27 3.09
CA LEU A 430 17.81 1.28 3.35
C LEU A 430 17.08 0.57 2.22
N LEU A 431 16.15 -0.32 2.58
CA LEU A 431 15.31 -1.04 1.65
C LEU A 431 13.82 -0.83 1.98
N SER A 432 12.97 -1.00 0.98
CA SER A 432 11.53 -0.98 1.15
C SER A 432 10.86 -2.14 0.41
N ASP A 433 9.92 -2.79 1.08
CA ASP A 433 9.00 -3.77 0.49
C ASP A 433 7.75 -3.11 -0.12
N GLY A 434 7.75 -1.78 -0.21
CA GLY A 434 6.64 -0.94 -0.70
C GLY A 434 5.84 -0.28 0.41
N LYS A 435 5.84 -0.83 1.64
CA LYS A 435 5.09 -0.27 2.78
C LYS A 435 5.91 -0.13 4.04
N ARG A 436 6.95 -0.95 4.19
CA ARG A 436 7.81 -1.01 5.35
C ARG A 436 9.22 -0.65 4.95
N LEU A 437 9.95 -0.11 5.91
CA LEU A 437 11.37 0.23 5.76
C LEU A 437 12.23 -0.78 6.51
N PHE A 438 13.37 -1.10 5.92
CA PHE A 438 14.37 -2.01 6.47
C PHE A 438 15.75 -1.41 6.30
N TYR A 439 16.66 -1.76 7.21
CA TYR A 439 18.07 -1.42 7.13
C TYR A 439 18.88 -2.71 7.04
N LEU A 440 19.69 -2.80 5.99
CA LEU A 440 20.69 -3.83 5.78
C LEU A 440 22.05 -3.27 6.18
N SER A 441 22.63 -3.82 7.24
CA SER A 441 23.93 -3.38 7.75
C SER A 441 25.09 -3.76 6.80
N PRO A 442 26.29 -3.19 6.99
CA PRO A 442 27.50 -3.63 6.27
C PRO A 442 27.79 -5.13 6.46
N GLU A 443 27.48 -5.68 7.63
CA GLU A 443 27.58 -7.10 7.98
C GLU A 443 26.45 -7.95 7.39
N GLN A 444 25.61 -7.34 6.55
CA GLN A 444 24.47 -7.95 5.86
C GLN A 444 23.37 -8.46 6.78
N GLU A 445 23.25 -7.88 7.98
CA GLU A 445 22.10 -8.11 8.86
C GLU A 445 20.92 -7.23 8.43
N LEU A 446 19.77 -7.85 8.16
CA LEU A 446 18.56 -7.14 7.77
C LEU A 446 17.67 -6.91 8.99
N SER A 447 17.33 -5.66 9.25
CA SER A 447 16.50 -5.25 10.39
C SER A 447 15.34 -4.37 9.94
N ARG A 448 14.15 -4.62 10.49
CA ARG A 448 12.95 -3.81 10.21
C ARG A 448 12.99 -2.51 11.01
N LEU A 449 12.70 -1.38 10.37
CA LEU A 449 12.48 -0.11 11.05
C LEU A 449 11.05 -0.06 11.60
N ALA A 450 10.87 0.58 12.75
CA ALA A 450 9.54 0.82 13.35
C ALA A 450 8.77 1.90 12.57
N PHE A 451 8.39 1.56 11.34
CA PHE A 451 7.66 2.40 10.41
C PHE A 451 6.48 1.59 9.85
N GLU A 452 5.27 2.04 10.17
CA GLU A 452 4.03 1.46 9.67
C GLU A 452 3.38 2.45 8.71
N ASN A 453 3.37 2.11 7.42
CA ASN A 453 2.67 2.86 6.39
C ASN A 453 1.75 1.92 5.60
N TYR A 454 0.56 2.40 5.27
CA TYR A 454 -0.43 1.67 4.50
C TYR A 454 -0.46 2.11 3.04
N ALA A 455 0.06 3.31 2.75
CA ALA A 455 0.26 3.79 1.40
C ALA A 455 1.56 3.22 0.82
N PHE A 456 1.59 3.12 -0.51
CA PHE A 456 2.80 2.67 -1.18
C PHE A 456 3.84 3.79 -1.20
N ILE A 457 5.06 3.47 -0.80
CA ILE A 457 6.21 4.38 -0.76
C ILE A 457 6.94 4.26 -2.09
N HIS A 458 7.10 5.38 -2.79
CA HIS A 458 7.88 5.49 -4.01
C HIS A 458 9.13 6.33 -3.79
N TYR A 459 10.24 5.87 -4.37
CA TYR A 459 11.50 6.63 -4.49
C TYR A 459 11.98 7.26 -3.18
N PRO A 460 12.17 6.47 -2.10
CA PRO A 460 12.78 6.97 -0.90
C PRO A 460 14.21 7.47 -1.22
N VAL A 461 14.60 8.63 -0.69
CA VAL A 461 15.93 9.22 -0.84
C VAL A 461 16.36 9.81 0.50
N LEU A 462 17.61 9.59 0.88
CA LEU A 462 18.19 10.11 2.11
C LEU A 462 18.74 11.53 1.92
N SER A 463 18.67 12.34 2.98
CA SER A 463 19.46 13.56 3.08
C SER A 463 20.96 13.24 3.11
N PRO A 464 21.83 14.20 2.74
CA PRO A 464 23.29 13.99 2.75
C PRO A 464 23.84 13.53 4.11
N ASP A 465 23.25 13.97 5.21
CA ASP A 465 23.63 13.56 6.57
C ASP A 465 23.04 12.19 7.00
N GLY A 466 22.12 11.64 6.21
CA GLY A 466 21.42 10.37 6.44
C GLY A 466 20.33 10.43 7.51
N ARG A 467 19.95 11.62 8.00
CA ARG A 467 18.98 11.75 9.12
C ARG A 467 17.54 11.97 8.67
N LEU A 468 17.33 12.40 7.43
CA LEU A 468 16.01 12.58 6.85
C LEU A 468 15.85 11.65 5.65
N LEU A 469 14.63 11.16 5.48
CA LEU A 469 14.22 10.46 4.27
C LEU A 469 13.06 11.23 3.65
N SER A 470 13.19 11.55 2.36
CA SER A 470 12.08 12.03 1.54
C SER A 470 11.56 10.89 0.70
N TYR A 471 10.25 10.81 0.51
CA TYR A 471 9.63 9.82 -0.36
C TYR A 471 8.34 10.33 -0.96
N SER A 472 7.96 9.81 -2.13
CA SER A 472 6.65 10.04 -2.71
C SER A 472 5.67 9.01 -2.18
N GLN A 473 4.51 9.45 -1.71
CA GLN A 473 3.44 8.59 -1.22
C GLN A 473 2.29 8.60 -2.22
N ALA A 474 1.97 7.45 -2.80
CA ALA A 474 0.84 7.32 -3.71
C ALA A 474 -0.42 6.87 -2.96
N ARG A 475 -1.47 7.67 -3.05
CA ARG A 475 -2.83 7.31 -2.67
C ARG A 475 -3.60 6.98 -3.92
N ILE A 476 -4.14 5.77 -3.98
CA ILE A 476 -4.90 5.30 -5.13
C ILE A 476 -6.35 5.16 -4.69
N PHE A 477 -7.25 5.68 -5.50
CA PHE A 477 -8.68 5.56 -5.30
C PHE A 477 -9.36 5.24 -6.63
N GLY A 478 -10.50 4.58 -6.52
CA GLY A 478 -11.17 3.97 -7.67
C GLY A 478 -12.43 3.29 -7.23
N ASN A 479 -13.44 3.32 -8.10
CA ASN A 479 -14.72 2.70 -7.84
C ASN A 479 -15.08 1.77 -8.98
N ILE A 480 -15.91 0.78 -8.68
CA ILE A 480 -16.45 -0.14 -9.67
C ILE A 480 -17.78 0.40 -10.16
N TYR A 481 -17.95 0.40 -11.48
CA TYR A 481 -19.15 0.81 -12.17
C TYR A 481 -19.68 -0.34 -13.02
N SER A 482 -20.99 -0.38 -13.21
CA SER A 482 -21.63 -1.13 -14.28
C SER A 482 -22.10 -0.21 -15.40
N LEU A 483 -22.01 -0.71 -16.63
CA LEU A 483 -22.61 -0.12 -17.82
C LEU A 483 -23.65 -1.10 -18.35
N ASP A 484 -24.92 -0.69 -18.34
CA ASP A 484 -25.99 -1.43 -18.99
C ASP A 484 -25.80 -1.37 -20.52
N LEU A 485 -25.69 -2.53 -21.16
CA LEU A 485 -25.32 -2.63 -22.58
C LEU A 485 -26.45 -2.20 -23.52
N GLY A 486 -27.71 -2.27 -23.09
CA GLY A 486 -28.87 -1.87 -23.89
C GLY A 486 -29.13 -0.37 -23.81
N SER A 487 -29.23 0.16 -22.59
CA SER A 487 -29.54 1.57 -22.32
C SER A 487 -28.32 2.49 -22.28
N GLN A 488 -27.10 1.93 -22.22
CA GLN A 488 -25.85 2.67 -21.97
C GLN A 488 -25.83 3.41 -20.62
N LYS A 489 -26.74 3.07 -19.71
CA LYS A 489 -26.80 3.69 -18.39
C LYS A 489 -25.62 3.22 -17.53
N LYS A 490 -24.87 4.19 -17.00
CA LYS A 490 -23.78 3.95 -16.05
C LYS A 490 -24.32 3.95 -14.62
N THR A 491 -23.95 2.97 -13.82
CA THR A 491 -24.31 2.87 -12.40
C THR A 491 -23.06 2.66 -11.57
N GLN A 492 -22.85 3.48 -10.55
CA GLN A 492 -21.79 3.27 -9.57
C GLN A 492 -22.18 2.12 -8.62
N LEU A 493 -21.34 1.10 -8.52
CA LEU A 493 -21.59 -0.05 -7.65
C LEU A 493 -20.94 0.13 -6.27
N THR A 494 -19.71 0.63 -6.23
CA THR A 494 -18.98 0.88 -4.99
C THR A 494 -18.71 2.37 -4.80
N SER A 495 -18.58 2.80 -3.54
CA SER A 495 -18.25 4.18 -3.16
C SER A 495 -17.18 4.13 -2.07
N ALA A 496 -15.93 4.01 -2.49
CA ALA A 496 -14.78 3.90 -1.61
C ALA A 496 -13.99 5.22 -1.54
N THR A 497 -13.48 5.51 -0.35
CA THR A 497 -12.39 6.49 -0.12
C THR A 497 -11.01 5.89 -0.44
N ALA A 498 -11.00 4.77 -1.14
CA ALA A 498 -9.86 3.91 -1.40
C ALA A 498 -10.02 3.34 -2.82
N HIS A 499 -9.19 2.36 -3.19
CA HIS A 499 -9.24 1.73 -4.50
C HIS A 499 -10.06 0.44 -4.41
N ASP A 500 -11.17 0.39 -5.15
CA ASP A 500 -11.95 -0.81 -5.44
C ASP A 500 -11.81 -1.17 -6.91
N TRP A 501 -11.42 -2.41 -7.22
CA TRP A 501 -11.13 -2.83 -8.60
C TRP A 501 -11.34 -4.32 -8.83
N GLN A 502 -11.22 -4.75 -10.09
CA GLN A 502 -11.30 -6.15 -10.51
C GLN A 502 -12.56 -6.86 -9.95
N GLY A 503 -13.73 -6.29 -10.22
CA GLY A 503 -15.00 -6.87 -9.81
C GLY A 503 -15.36 -8.13 -10.59
N SER A 504 -16.11 -9.05 -9.95
CA SER A 504 -16.74 -10.20 -10.61
C SER A 504 -18.12 -10.44 -10.04
N VAL A 505 -19.12 -10.58 -10.92
CA VAL A 505 -20.51 -10.83 -10.51
C VAL A 505 -20.71 -12.30 -10.21
N SER A 506 -21.41 -12.61 -9.13
CA SER A 506 -21.82 -13.97 -8.80
C SER A 506 -22.69 -14.58 -9.90
N PRO A 507 -22.75 -15.92 -10.03
CA PRO A 507 -23.55 -16.58 -11.07
C PRO A 507 -25.04 -16.21 -11.04
N ASP A 508 -25.58 -15.91 -9.85
CA ASP A 508 -26.97 -15.49 -9.65
C ASP A 508 -27.20 -13.98 -9.87
N GLY A 509 -26.15 -13.19 -10.09
CA GLY A 509 -26.24 -11.75 -10.34
C GLY A 509 -26.38 -10.87 -9.10
N ASN A 510 -26.53 -11.44 -7.90
CA ASN A 510 -26.91 -10.68 -6.70
C ASN A 510 -25.71 -10.11 -5.94
N GLN A 511 -24.53 -10.65 -6.16
CA GLN A 511 -23.32 -10.31 -5.42
C GLN A 511 -22.19 -9.89 -6.35
N LEU A 512 -21.38 -8.95 -5.87
CA LEU A 512 -20.14 -8.51 -6.51
C LEU A 512 -18.98 -8.88 -5.59
N ALA A 513 -18.12 -9.80 -6.00
CA ALA A 513 -16.82 -9.98 -5.36
C ALA A 513 -15.82 -9.01 -5.98
N TYR A 514 -14.99 -8.35 -5.19
CA TYR A 514 -14.02 -7.38 -5.69
C TYR A 514 -12.81 -7.24 -4.78
N VAL A 515 -11.74 -6.69 -5.33
CA VAL A 515 -10.54 -6.34 -4.56
C VAL A 515 -10.68 -4.91 -4.04
N SER A 516 -10.37 -4.71 -2.76
CA SER A 516 -10.34 -3.37 -2.16
C SER A 516 -9.14 -3.21 -1.25
N ASN A 517 -8.59 -2.00 -1.20
CA ASN A 517 -7.57 -1.61 -0.22
C ASN A 517 -8.10 -0.66 0.87
N LYS A 518 -9.43 -0.59 1.09
CA LYS A 518 -10.07 0.29 2.07
C LYS A 518 -9.57 0.12 3.52
N ASN A 519 -9.02 -1.04 3.86
CA ASN A 519 -8.36 -1.30 5.15
C ASN A 519 -6.81 -1.21 5.07
N GLY A 520 -6.28 -0.45 4.11
CA GLY A 520 -4.84 -0.20 3.95
C GLY A 520 -4.05 -1.26 3.17
N HIS A 521 -4.68 -2.33 2.69
CA HIS A 521 -4.05 -3.41 1.91
C HIS A 521 -5.09 -4.19 1.12
N SER A 522 -4.68 -4.78 -0.01
CA SER A 522 -5.55 -5.49 -0.94
C SER A 522 -6.23 -6.67 -0.26
N GLN A 523 -7.56 -6.69 -0.27
CA GLN A 523 -8.42 -7.67 0.39
C GLN A 523 -9.59 -8.02 -0.52
N ILE A 524 -10.30 -9.13 -0.27
CA ILE A 524 -11.50 -9.49 -1.03
C ILE A 524 -12.75 -9.14 -0.23
N PHE A 525 -13.65 -8.39 -0.86
CA PHE A 525 -14.96 -8.04 -0.36
C PHE A 525 -16.05 -8.63 -1.24
N ILE A 526 -17.22 -8.87 -0.64
CA ILE A 526 -18.45 -9.18 -1.35
C ILE A 526 -19.47 -8.08 -1.04
N LEU A 527 -20.05 -7.50 -2.08
CA LEU A 527 -21.14 -6.52 -2.01
C LEU A 527 -22.45 -7.18 -2.47
N ASP A 528 -23.47 -7.13 -1.64
CA ASP A 528 -24.86 -7.36 -2.07
C ASP A 528 -25.33 -6.15 -2.88
N VAL A 529 -25.59 -6.36 -4.18
CA VAL A 529 -25.86 -5.29 -5.13
C VAL A 529 -27.17 -4.56 -4.82
N GLN A 530 -28.17 -5.26 -4.29
CA GLN A 530 -29.49 -4.72 -3.97
C GLN A 530 -29.51 -4.02 -2.61
N ARG A 531 -29.00 -4.69 -1.58
CA ARG A 531 -28.98 -4.17 -0.20
C ARG A 531 -27.91 -3.11 0.02
N LYS A 532 -26.94 -3.00 -0.88
CA LYS A 532 -25.76 -2.14 -0.74
C LYS A 532 -24.97 -2.42 0.55
N THR A 533 -25.01 -3.67 0.98
CA THR A 533 -24.26 -4.16 2.15
C THR A 533 -23.02 -4.90 1.71
N GLU A 534 -21.88 -4.54 2.27
CA GLU A 534 -20.60 -5.18 1.97
C GLU A 534 -20.09 -6.02 3.14
N GLN A 535 -19.34 -7.06 2.83
CA GLN A 535 -18.69 -7.94 3.79
C GLN A 535 -17.26 -8.24 3.34
N LEU A 536 -16.31 -8.11 4.27
CA LEU A 536 -14.93 -8.56 4.09
C LEU A 536 -14.88 -10.09 4.19
N VAL A 537 -14.42 -10.75 3.12
CA VAL A 537 -14.35 -12.22 3.04
C VAL A 537 -12.91 -12.77 2.97
N TYR A 538 -11.91 -11.91 2.75
CA TYR A 538 -10.49 -12.28 2.87
C TYR A 538 -9.65 -11.13 3.41
N HIS A 539 -8.97 -11.38 4.53
CA HIS A 539 -8.24 -10.36 5.29
C HIS A 539 -6.81 -10.08 4.82
N ASN A 540 -6.22 -10.91 3.95
CA ASN A 540 -4.82 -10.78 3.51
C ASN A 540 -3.81 -10.54 4.66
N PRO A 541 -3.69 -11.48 5.62
CA PRO A 541 -2.95 -11.25 6.88
C PRO A 541 -1.47 -10.88 6.69
N ASP A 542 -0.84 -11.40 5.62
CA ASP A 542 0.56 -11.15 5.29
C ASP A 542 0.76 -9.83 4.51
N GLN A 543 -0.33 -9.11 4.22
CA GLN A 543 -0.35 -7.83 3.49
C GLN A 543 0.32 -7.88 2.10
N HIS A 544 0.14 -8.98 1.38
CA HIS A 544 0.62 -9.10 0.01
C HIS A 544 0.08 -7.96 -0.85
N LEU A 545 0.95 -7.35 -1.65
CA LEU A 545 0.59 -6.20 -2.47
C LEU A 545 -0.35 -6.58 -3.61
N ALA A 546 -0.06 -7.71 -4.29
CA ALA A 546 -0.86 -8.17 -5.41
C ALA A 546 -1.90 -9.20 -4.94
N VAL A 547 -3.17 -8.85 -5.14
CA VAL A 547 -4.31 -9.77 -5.04
C VAL A 547 -5.03 -9.70 -6.37
N SER A 548 -5.18 -10.84 -7.06
CA SER A 548 -5.83 -10.90 -8.37
C SER A 548 -7.34 -10.84 -8.25
N GLN A 549 -7.99 -10.67 -9.40
CA GLN A 549 -9.44 -10.72 -9.53
C GLN A 549 -10.02 -11.99 -8.88
N PRO A 550 -11.06 -11.87 -8.03
CA PRO A 550 -11.79 -13.00 -7.51
C PRO A 550 -12.69 -13.61 -8.60
N LEU A 551 -12.65 -14.93 -8.71
CA LEU A 551 -13.43 -15.71 -9.67
C LEU A 551 -14.42 -16.61 -8.92
N TRP A 552 -15.70 -16.52 -9.28
CA TRP A 552 -16.75 -17.37 -8.72
C TRP A 552 -16.75 -18.78 -9.31
N SER A 553 -17.01 -19.76 -8.45
CA SER A 553 -17.49 -21.08 -8.91
C SER A 553 -18.90 -20.92 -9.49
N ALA A 554 -19.30 -21.76 -10.46
CA ALA A 554 -20.61 -21.59 -11.11
C ALA A 554 -21.81 -21.86 -10.19
N ASP A 555 -21.59 -22.52 -9.05
CA ASP A 555 -22.62 -22.69 -8.01
C ASP A 555 -22.67 -21.53 -7.01
N GLY A 556 -21.78 -20.53 -7.14
CA GLY A 556 -21.69 -19.36 -6.26
C GLY A 556 -21.18 -19.66 -4.85
N LYS A 557 -20.70 -20.88 -4.58
CA LYS A 557 -20.30 -21.31 -3.22
C LYS A 557 -18.82 -21.10 -2.92
N GLN A 558 -18.01 -20.79 -3.92
CA GLN A 558 -16.57 -20.61 -3.75
C GLN A 558 -16.03 -19.42 -4.55
N LEU A 559 -14.91 -18.88 -4.08
CA LEU A 559 -14.11 -17.89 -4.79
C LEU A 559 -12.68 -18.38 -4.93
N ALA A 560 -12.09 -18.21 -6.12
CA ALA A 560 -10.67 -18.44 -6.39
C ALA A 560 -10.01 -17.12 -6.75
N PHE A 561 -8.85 -16.85 -6.19
CA PHE A 561 -7.99 -15.71 -6.56
C PHE A 561 -6.54 -16.07 -6.28
N ALA A 562 -5.60 -15.18 -6.60
CA ALA A 562 -4.20 -15.34 -6.26
C ALA A 562 -3.67 -14.18 -5.42
N ARG A 563 -2.78 -14.48 -4.47
CA ARG A 563 -1.98 -13.50 -3.72
C ARG A 563 -0.53 -13.62 -4.19
N ASN A 564 0.07 -12.56 -4.73
CA ASN A 564 1.39 -12.62 -5.37
C ASN A 564 1.55 -13.87 -6.27
N ASP A 565 0.56 -14.09 -7.15
CA ASP A 565 0.44 -15.26 -8.04
C ASP A 565 0.28 -16.64 -7.37
N ARG A 566 0.09 -16.73 -6.04
CA ARG A 566 -0.21 -18.00 -5.36
C ARG A 566 -1.71 -18.18 -5.16
N LEU A 567 -2.24 -19.32 -5.60
CA LEU A 567 -3.67 -19.62 -5.55
C LEU A 567 -4.22 -19.66 -4.11
N VAL A 568 -5.40 -19.06 -3.93
CA VAL A 568 -6.20 -19.08 -2.71
C VAL A 568 -7.65 -19.41 -3.08
N LEU A 569 -8.27 -20.27 -2.28
CA LEU A 569 -9.68 -20.66 -2.42
C LEU A 569 -10.45 -20.27 -1.15
N LEU A 570 -11.59 -19.60 -1.31
CA LEU A 570 -12.53 -19.32 -0.24
C LEU A 570 -13.77 -20.19 -0.41
N ASP A 571 -14.18 -20.85 0.67
CA ASP A 571 -15.44 -21.59 0.74
C ASP A 571 -16.49 -20.74 1.49
N LEU A 572 -17.51 -20.31 0.74
CA LEU A 572 -18.55 -19.38 1.20
C LEU A 572 -19.78 -20.09 1.78
N ARG A 573 -19.85 -21.44 1.72
CA ARG A 573 -21.07 -22.21 2.07
C ARG A 573 -21.62 -21.97 3.46
N PHE A 574 -20.76 -21.58 4.40
CA PHE A 574 -21.11 -21.39 5.80
C PHE A 574 -21.14 -19.91 6.21
N LEU A 575 -20.87 -19.00 5.27
CA LEU A 575 -20.88 -17.56 5.51
C LEU A 575 -22.28 -17.10 5.92
N GLY A 576 -22.39 -16.44 7.08
CA GLY A 576 -23.67 -15.96 7.61
C GLY A 576 -24.54 -17.02 8.30
N LEU A 577 -24.21 -18.32 8.19
CA LEU A 577 -24.95 -19.42 8.81
C LEU A 577 -24.40 -19.85 10.18
N ASN A 578 -23.28 -19.27 10.62
CA ASN A 578 -22.65 -19.34 11.96
C ASN A 578 -21.19 -18.81 11.93
N THR A 579 -20.64 -18.52 10.74
CA THR A 579 -19.30 -17.94 10.58
C THR A 579 -19.36 -16.56 9.93
N LEU A 580 -18.59 -15.62 10.47
CA LEU A 580 -18.42 -14.26 9.92
C LEU A 580 -17.37 -14.19 8.81
N GLN A 581 -16.60 -15.27 8.62
CA GLN A 581 -15.52 -15.40 7.64
C GLN A 581 -15.63 -16.76 6.93
N PRO A 582 -15.31 -16.83 5.63
CA PRO A 582 -15.27 -18.09 4.91
C PRO A 582 -14.04 -18.94 5.32
N LYS A 583 -14.09 -20.23 4.99
CA LYS A 583 -12.91 -21.11 5.17
C LYS A 583 -11.92 -20.85 4.03
N VAL A 584 -10.66 -20.58 4.38
CA VAL A 584 -9.58 -20.28 3.42
C VAL A 584 -8.72 -21.52 3.21
N ARG A 585 -8.40 -21.84 1.95
CA ARG A 585 -7.38 -22.83 1.58
C ARG A 585 -6.28 -22.14 0.77
N TYR A 586 -5.03 -22.31 1.19
CA TYR A 586 -3.85 -21.75 0.55
C TYR A 586 -3.14 -22.83 -0.27
N PHE A 587 -2.76 -22.49 -1.50
CA PHE A 587 -2.00 -23.36 -2.41
C PHE A 587 -0.70 -22.68 -2.81
N ASP A 588 0.25 -22.60 -1.88
CA ASP A 588 1.45 -21.74 -2.04
C ASP A 588 2.45 -22.24 -3.09
N THR A 589 2.33 -23.49 -3.51
CA THR A 589 3.11 -24.10 -4.59
C THR A 589 2.46 -23.96 -5.97
N VAL A 590 1.20 -23.53 -6.03
CA VAL A 590 0.45 -23.35 -7.27
C VAL A 590 0.59 -21.89 -7.71
N ILE A 591 1.46 -21.64 -8.69
CA ILE A 591 1.82 -20.30 -9.15
C ILE A 591 1.07 -19.95 -10.45
N GLY A 592 0.07 -19.08 -10.35
CA GLY A 592 -0.70 -18.53 -11.46
C GLY A 592 -1.97 -17.83 -10.97
N GLN A 593 -2.46 -16.86 -11.74
CA GLN A 593 -3.71 -16.17 -11.43
C GLN A 593 -4.89 -16.94 -12.04
N PRO A 594 -5.98 -17.20 -11.29
CA PRO A 594 -7.18 -17.81 -11.85
C PRO A 594 -7.77 -17.00 -12.99
N SER A 595 -8.01 -17.66 -14.12
CA SER A 595 -8.65 -17.06 -15.30
C SER A 595 -10.02 -17.68 -15.59
N GLN A 596 -10.23 -18.96 -15.25
CA GLN A 596 -11.48 -19.65 -15.51
C GLN A 596 -11.70 -20.85 -14.58
N TRP A 597 -12.97 -21.07 -14.20
CA TRP A 597 -13.42 -22.23 -13.43
C TRP A 597 -14.02 -23.28 -14.37
N LEU A 598 -13.57 -24.53 -14.25
CA LEU A 598 -14.02 -25.67 -15.05
C LEU A 598 -14.79 -26.62 -14.13
N GLN A 599 -16.03 -26.98 -14.49
CA GLN A 599 -16.98 -27.60 -13.56
C GLN A 599 -16.96 -29.13 -13.53
N GLN A 600 -16.39 -29.80 -14.54
CA GLN A 600 -16.48 -31.26 -14.69
C GLN A 600 -15.23 -31.83 -15.39
N PRO A 601 -14.17 -32.24 -14.69
CA PRO A 601 -13.98 -32.18 -13.24
C PRO A 601 -13.70 -30.76 -12.74
N ASP A 602 -13.80 -30.57 -11.42
CA ASP A 602 -13.61 -29.30 -10.72
C ASP A 602 -12.15 -28.83 -10.81
N ARG A 603 -11.86 -28.00 -11.81
CA ARG A 603 -10.51 -27.52 -12.13
C ARG A 603 -10.47 -26.01 -12.25
N LEU A 604 -9.31 -25.43 -11.98
CA LEU A 604 -9.02 -24.03 -12.26
C LEU A 604 -8.04 -23.94 -13.43
N LEU A 605 -8.36 -23.08 -14.39
CA LEU A 605 -7.38 -22.59 -15.35
C LEU A 605 -6.68 -21.38 -14.75
N LEU A 606 -5.36 -21.44 -14.68
CA LEU A 606 -4.49 -20.38 -14.17
C LEU A 606 -3.57 -19.89 -15.28
N VAL A 607 -3.19 -18.62 -15.21
CA VAL A 607 -2.26 -17.99 -16.15
C VAL A 607 -1.07 -17.36 -15.40
N GLN A 608 0.13 -17.57 -15.94
CA GLN A 608 1.34 -16.86 -15.55
C GLN A 608 1.81 -16.01 -16.74
N LYS A 609 1.60 -14.71 -16.63
CA LYS A 609 1.97 -13.73 -17.67
C LYS A 609 3.42 -13.31 -17.48
N SER A 610 4.37 -14.19 -17.81
CA SER A 610 5.79 -13.95 -17.54
C SER A 610 6.60 -13.38 -18.71
N GLN A 611 6.09 -13.37 -19.96
CA GLN A 611 6.80 -12.88 -21.17
C GLN A 611 5.91 -12.97 -22.43
N LYS A 612 6.49 -12.80 -23.64
CA LYS A 612 5.83 -12.88 -24.96
C LYS A 612 4.99 -14.16 -25.18
N LEU A 613 5.32 -15.24 -24.46
CA LEU A 613 4.53 -16.47 -24.37
C LEU A 613 3.90 -16.57 -22.96
N GLN A 614 2.62 -16.95 -22.91
CA GLN A 614 1.90 -17.16 -21.66
C GLN A 614 1.97 -18.62 -21.24
N ARG A 615 2.22 -18.88 -19.95
CA ARG A 615 2.13 -20.22 -19.37
C ARG A 615 0.76 -20.40 -18.72
N TRP A 616 0.11 -21.50 -19.09
CA TRP A 616 -1.23 -21.87 -18.65
C TRP A 616 -1.17 -23.15 -17.82
N ILE A 617 -1.93 -23.20 -16.73
CA ILE A 617 -1.92 -24.31 -15.78
C ILE A 617 -3.36 -24.74 -15.55
N GLU A 618 -3.68 -25.99 -15.86
CA GLU A 618 -4.91 -26.64 -15.42
C GLU A 618 -4.65 -27.29 -14.07
N PHE A 619 -5.31 -26.82 -13.02
CA PHE A 619 -5.17 -27.31 -11.65
C PHE A 619 -6.41 -28.06 -11.22
N ASP A 620 -6.27 -29.33 -10.83
CA ASP A 620 -7.37 -30.14 -10.31
C ASP A 620 -7.54 -29.93 -8.80
N LEU A 621 -8.72 -29.48 -8.38
CA LEU A 621 -8.98 -29.14 -6.98
C LEU A 621 -9.15 -30.38 -6.08
N ALA A 622 -9.44 -31.55 -6.66
CA ALA A 622 -9.65 -32.80 -5.95
C ALA A 622 -8.34 -33.58 -5.80
N THR A 623 -7.54 -33.70 -6.87
CA THR A 623 -6.29 -34.48 -6.87
C THR A 623 -5.06 -33.63 -6.57
N ALA A 624 -5.16 -32.30 -6.66
CA ALA A 624 -4.05 -31.35 -6.60
C ALA A 624 -3.01 -31.54 -7.74
N GLU A 625 -3.37 -32.25 -8.80
CA GLU A 625 -2.54 -32.40 -10.00
C GLU A 625 -2.53 -31.12 -10.85
N GLN A 626 -1.41 -30.87 -11.54
CA GLN A 626 -1.25 -29.72 -12.42
C GLN A 626 -0.83 -30.19 -13.81
N LYS A 627 -1.47 -29.65 -14.85
CA LYS A 627 -1.05 -29.81 -16.24
C LYS A 627 -0.68 -28.46 -16.82
N GLN A 628 0.55 -28.33 -17.30
CA GLN A 628 1.06 -27.08 -17.85
C GLN A 628 1.02 -27.08 -19.38
N SER A 629 0.77 -25.92 -19.96
CA SER A 629 0.94 -25.68 -21.40
C SER A 629 1.42 -24.25 -21.66
N VAL A 630 1.97 -24.03 -22.85
CA VAL A 630 2.42 -22.71 -23.31
C VAL A 630 1.64 -22.37 -24.57
N SER A 631 1.21 -21.12 -24.72
CA SER A 631 0.44 -20.68 -25.88
C SER A 631 0.79 -19.25 -26.28
N VAL A 632 0.66 -18.97 -27.57
CA VAL A 632 0.64 -17.62 -28.14
C VAL A 632 -0.81 -17.16 -28.09
N GLY A 633 -1.11 -16.22 -27.20
CA GLY A 633 -2.46 -15.72 -26.98
C GLY A 633 -3.15 -16.30 -25.75
N ASP A 634 -4.44 -16.02 -25.65
CA ASP A 634 -5.25 -16.37 -24.49
C ASP A 634 -5.89 -17.76 -24.65
N LEU A 635 -6.01 -18.49 -23.54
CA LEU A 635 -6.60 -19.81 -23.50
C LEU A 635 -7.91 -19.81 -22.73
N LEU A 636 -8.92 -20.48 -23.28
CA LEU A 636 -10.20 -20.67 -22.60
C LEU A 636 -10.79 -22.06 -22.88
N TYR A 637 -11.76 -22.44 -22.06
CA TYR A 637 -12.48 -23.70 -22.19
C TYR A 637 -13.99 -23.49 -22.24
N HIS A 638 -14.70 -24.39 -22.92
CA HIS A 638 -16.14 -24.53 -22.78
C HIS A 638 -16.49 -26.02 -22.91
N GLN A 639 -17.24 -26.57 -21.94
CA GLN A 639 -17.59 -28.00 -21.88
C GLN A 639 -16.36 -28.92 -22.09
N ASN A 640 -15.25 -28.63 -21.41
CA ASN A 640 -13.93 -29.29 -21.55
C ASN A 640 -13.28 -29.24 -22.94
N GLN A 641 -13.86 -28.55 -23.90
CA GLN A 641 -13.20 -28.27 -25.18
C GLN A 641 -12.33 -27.04 -25.03
N ARG A 642 -11.11 -27.13 -25.58
CA ARG A 642 -10.09 -26.10 -25.55
C ARG A 642 -10.27 -25.16 -26.74
N TYR A 643 -10.20 -23.85 -26.50
CA TYR A 643 -10.22 -22.82 -27.53
C TYR A 643 -9.07 -21.83 -27.30
N GLN A 644 -8.63 -21.18 -28.37
CA GLN A 644 -7.57 -20.18 -28.32
C GLN A 644 -8.08 -18.85 -28.85
N ILE A 645 -7.67 -17.75 -28.22
CA ILE A 645 -7.87 -16.41 -28.74
C ILE A 645 -6.52 -15.86 -29.14
N ASN A 646 -6.38 -15.56 -30.43
CA ASN A 646 -5.19 -14.94 -30.99
C ASN A 646 -5.62 -13.80 -31.92
N GLN A 647 -5.14 -12.59 -31.67
CA GLN A 647 -5.29 -11.41 -32.55
C GLN A 647 -6.60 -11.36 -33.37
N GLY A 648 -7.70 -10.99 -32.71
CA GLY A 648 -9.00 -10.83 -33.38
C GLY A 648 -9.72 -12.14 -33.71
N GLN A 649 -9.09 -13.31 -33.55
CA GLN A 649 -9.71 -14.61 -33.82
C GLN A 649 -10.04 -15.38 -32.54
N LEU A 650 -11.14 -16.13 -32.59
CA LEU A 650 -11.43 -17.26 -31.70
C LEU A 650 -11.25 -18.54 -32.51
N LEU A 651 -10.37 -19.42 -32.05
CA LEU A 651 -9.96 -20.65 -32.73
C LEU A 651 -10.40 -21.87 -31.91
N ASP A 652 -10.75 -22.96 -32.61
CA ASP A 652 -10.93 -24.27 -31.99
C ASP A 652 -9.59 -24.91 -31.58
N ALA A 653 -9.64 -26.12 -31.01
CA ALA A 653 -8.46 -26.86 -30.58
C ALA A 653 -7.48 -27.24 -31.72
N LYS A 654 -7.96 -27.25 -32.98
CA LYS A 654 -7.16 -27.55 -34.18
C LYS A 654 -6.60 -26.29 -34.84
N GLY A 655 -6.92 -25.10 -34.33
CA GLY A 655 -6.55 -23.83 -34.92
C GLY A 655 -7.50 -23.33 -36.00
N THR A 656 -8.69 -23.93 -36.14
CA THR A 656 -9.72 -23.50 -37.09
C THR A 656 -10.42 -22.25 -36.56
N PRO A 657 -10.53 -21.15 -37.33
CA PRO A 657 -11.24 -19.96 -36.88
C PRO A 657 -12.74 -20.21 -36.78
N LEU A 658 -13.29 -20.05 -35.58
CA LEU A 658 -14.72 -20.08 -35.29
C LEU A 658 -15.34 -18.68 -35.32
N PHE A 659 -14.53 -17.67 -35.00
CA PHE A 659 -14.91 -16.27 -35.13
C PHE A 659 -13.69 -15.44 -35.56
N GLN A 660 -13.96 -14.46 -36.41
CA GLN A 660 -13.02 -13.45 -36.87
C GLN A 660 -13.61 -12.08 -36.54
N ALA A 661 -12.86 -11.27 -35.79
CA ALA A 661 -13.23 -9.89 -35.54
C ALA A 661 -13.36 -9.14 -36.88
N PRO A 662 -14.37 -8.25 -37.02
CA PRO A 662 -14.50 -7.40 -38.20
C PRO A 662 -13.22 -6.62 -38.51
N GLU A 663 -13.03 -6.23 -39.77
CA GLU A 663 -11.81 -5.58 -40.26
C GLU A 663 -11.34 -4.43 -39.34
N ASN A 664 -10.01 -4.35 -39.14
CA ASN A 664 -9.34 -3.37 -38.30
C ASN A 664 -9.69 -3.42 -36.80
N ARG A 665 -10.32 -4.51 -36.31
CA ARG A 665 -10.56 -4.73 -34.88
C ARG A 665 -9.77 -5.93 -34.34
N GLN A 666 -9.50 -5.87 -33.04
CA GLN A 666 -8.87 -6.93 -32.25
C GLN A 666 -9.70 -7.23 -31.00
N ILE A 667 -9.60 -8.46 -30.50
CA ILE A 667 -10.19 -8.86 -29.20
C ILE A 667 -9.25 -8.36 -28.09
N LEU A 668 -9.74 -7.45 -27.25
CA LEU A 668 -9.02 -6.91 -26.10
C LEU A 668 -9.14 -7.78 -24.85
N ARG A 669 -10.35 -8.30 -24.62
CA ARG A 669 -10.73 -9.10 -23.44
C ARG A 669 -11.82 -10.09 -23.83
N HIS A 670 -11.90 -11.18 -23.07
CA HIS A 670 -12.92 -12.20 -23.24
C HIS A 670 -13.45 -12.68 -21.89
N PHE A 671 -14.71 -13.08 -21.85
CA PHE A 671 -15.37 -13.55 -20.63
C PHE A 671 -16.25 -14.76 -20.94
N VAL A 672 -15.83 -15.95 -20.50
CA VAL A 672 -16.58 -17.18 -20.72
C VAL A 672 -17.76 -17.25 -19.76
N LYS A 673 -18.95 -17.56 -20.29
CA LYS A 673 -20.17 -17.83 -19.53
C LYS A 673 -20.77 -19.16 -20.03
N ASN A 674 -21.81 -19.68 -19.36
CA ASN A 674 -22.30 -21.05 -19.56
C ASN A 674 -22.59 -21.46 -21.02
N ASN A 675 -23.03 -20.54 -21.87
CA ASN A 675 -23.47 -20.85 -23.24
C ASN A 675 -22.61 -20.17 -24.34
N GLY A 676 -21.51 -19.52 -23.98
CA GLY A 676 -20.76 -18.70 -24.93
C GLY A 676 -19.63 -17.90 -24.31
N VAL A 677 -19.01 -17.07 -25.14
CA VAL A 677 -17.96 -16.14 -24.72
C VAL A 677 -18.33 -14.73 -25.16
N PHE A 678 -18.26 -13.78 -24.22
CA PHE A 678 -18.31 -12.36 -24.53
C PHE A 678 -16.93 -11.91 -24.97
N LEU A 679 -16.88 -11.15 -26.07
CA LEU A 679 -15.66 -10.62 -26.66
C LEU A 679 -15.75 -9.09 -26.65
N LEU A 680 -14.78 -8.45 -26.02
CA LEU A 680 -14.62 -7.00 -26.11
C LEU A 680 -13.67 -6.67 -27.25
N LEU A 681 -14.19 -6.02 -28.28
CA LEU A 681 -13.45 -5.65 -29.47
C LEU A 681 -13.11 -4.16 -29.46
N SER A 682 -11.90 -3.83 -29.88
CA SER A 682 -11.50 -2.44 -30.12
C SER A 682 -10.73 -2.31 -31.43
N ALA A 683 -10.59 -1.09 -31.91
CA ALA A 683 -9.77 -0.77 -33.07
C ALA A 683 -8.31 -1.22 -32.84
N MET A 684 -7.62 -1.63 -33.90
CA MET A 684 -6.18 -1.84 -33.83
C MET A 684 -5.46 -0.50 -33.68
N GLN A 685 -4.37 -0.45 -32.91
CA GLN A 685 -3.59 0.77 -32.67
C GLN A 685 -3.04 1.42 -33.95
N SER A 686 -2.91 0.67 -35.06
CA SER A 686 -2.47 1.16 -36.36
C SER A 686 -3.60 1.79 -37.21
N SER A 687 -4.85 1.79 -36.73
CA SER A 687 -5.98 2.30 -37.49
C SER A 687 -6.21 3.79 -37.22
N THR A 688 -6.35 4.59 -38.29
CA THR A 688 -6.66 6.03 -38.23
C THR A 688 -8.14 6.32 -37.97
N VAL A 689 -8.97 5.29 -37.91
CA VAL A 689 -10.43 5.39 -37.75
C VAL A 689 -10.79 5.23 -36.29
N GLN A 690 -11.27 6.30 -35.67
CA GLN A 690 -11.76 6.32 -34.29
C GLN A 690 -13.09 5.55 -34.20
N SER A 691 -13.04 4.23 -34.08
CA SER A 691 -14.22 3.38 -33.96
C SER A 691 -14.54 3.06 -32.50
N LYS A 692 -15.82 3.16 -32.13
CA LYS A 692 -16.25 2.81 -30.77
C LYS A 692 -15.95 1.34 -30.48
N PRO A 693 -15.52 0.99 -29.26
CA PRO A 693 -15.37 -0.40 -28.86
C PRO A 693 -16.72 -1.13 -28.88
N GLU A 694 -16.69 -2.44 -29.09
CA GLU A 694 -17.88 -3.25 -29.28
C GLU A 694 -17.86 -4.48 -28.37
N VAL A 695 -19.03 -4.82 -27.84
CA VAL A 695 -19.24 -6.11 -27.15
C VAL A 695 -19.93 -7.04 -28.11
N TRP A 696 -19.33 -8.21 -28.32
CA TRP A 696 -19.85 -9.31 -29.11
C TRP A 696 -20.08 -10.52 -28.22
N PHE A 697 -21.01 -11.39 -28.61
CA PHE A 697 -21.23 -12.67 -27.97
C PHE A 697 -21.10 -13.77 -29.02
N PHE A 698 -20.24 -14.75 -28.75
CA PHE A 698 -20.12 -15.97 -29.54
C PHE A 698 -20.79 -17.12 -28.78
N ALA A 699 -21.84 -17.69 -29.37
CA ALA A 699 -22.56 -18.82 -28.81
C ALA A 699 -21.92 -20.14 -29.28
N PHE A 700 -21.37 -20.94 -28.35
CA PHE A 700 -20.77 -22.23 -28.71
C PHE A 700 -21.74 -23.24 -29.34
N PRO A 701 -23.01 -23.38 -28.88
CA PRO A 701 -23.93 -24.37 -29.45
C PRO A 701 -24.29 -24.09 -30.91
N SER A 702 -24.45 -22.83 -31.29
CA SER A 702 -24.82 -22.44 -32.66
C SER A 702 -23.62 -22.06 -33.51
N GLN A 703 -22.44 -21.88 -32.90
CA GLN A 703 -21.24 -21.31 -33.50
C GLN A 703 -21.50 -19.97 -34.23
N LYS A 704 -22.41 -19.16 -33.69
CA LYS A 704 -22.74 -17.83 -34.23
C LYS A 704 -22.25 -16.74 -33.31
N ALA A 705 -21.63 -15.72 -33.90
CA ALA A 705 -21.31 -14.47 -33.24
C ALA A 705 -22.37 -13.41 -33.54
N SER A 706 -22.75 -12.62 -32.53
CA SER A 706 -23.58 -11.44 -32.70
C SER A 706 -23.01 -10.26 -31.93
N LYS A 707 -23.15 -9.07 -32.50
CA LYS A 707 -22.84 -7.82 -31.82
C LYS A 707 -23.95 -7.51 -30.82
N ILE A 708 -23.58 -7.27 -29.57
CA ILE A 708 -24.50 -6.92 -28.48
C ILE A 708 -24.66 -5.41 -28.37
N SER A 709 -23.54 -4.68 -28.33
CA SER A 709 -23.58 -3.24 -28.09
C SER A 709 -22.30 -2.52 -28.53
N ASN A 710 -22.43 -1.21 -28.81
CA ASN A 710 -21.30 -0.29 -28.87
C ASN A 710 -21.07 0.28 -27.47
N ILE A 711 -19.83 0.39 -27.03
CA ILE A 711 -19.49 0.93 -25.71
C ILE A 711 -19.14 2.41 -25.83
N THR A 712 -19.76 3.24 -24.99
CA THR A 712 -19.43 4.66 -24.87
C THR A 712 -18.92 4.97 -23.45
N LEU A 713 -17.61 4.85 -23.27
CA LEU A 713 -16.90 5.31 -22.07
C LEU A 713 -16.17 6.62 -22.37
N SER A 714 -15.99 7.44 -21.34
CA SER A 714 -15.28 8.74 -21.44
C SER A 714 -13.77 8.58 -21.42
N GLN A 715 -13.27 7.42 -20.99
CA GLN A 715 -11.85 7.05 -20.95
C GLN A 715 -11.55 6.08 -22.10
N ASP A 716 -10.28 6.02 -22.51
CA ASP A 716 -9.84 5.01 -23.47
C ASP A 716 -10.09 3.61 -22.89
N ILE A 717 -10.81 2.78 -23.64
CA ILE A 717 -11.14 1.42 -23.20
C ILE A 717 -9.91 0.53 -23.09
N ALA A 718 -8.84 0.82 -23.85
CA ALA A 718 -7.59 0.07 -23.77
C ALA A 718 -6.90 0.26 -22.41
N GLU A 719 -7.15 1.40 -21.76
CA GLU A 719 -6.60 1.77 -20.45
C GLU A 719 -7.61 1.55 -19.31
N THR A 720 -8.86 1.22 -19.63
CA THR A 720 -9.91 0.96 -18.64
C THR A 720 -9.85 -0.49 -18.14
N ASP A 721 -9.89 -0.67 -16.82
CA ASP A 721 -9.96 -2.00 -16.18
C ASP A 721 -11.37 -2.61 -16.35
N ILE A 722 -11.63 -3.21 -17.52
CA ILE A 722 -12.84 -4.02 -17.77
C ILE A 722 -12.66 -5.40 -17.13
N SER A 723 -13.43 -5.68 -16.10
CA SER A 723 -13.24 -6.85 -15.24
C SER A 723 -14.29 -7.94 -15.46
N ASP A 724 -15.49 -7.64 -15.93
CA ASP A 724 -16.48 -8.67 -16.24
C ASP A 724 -17.50 -8.17 -17.29
N ILE A 725 -18.08 -9.09 -18.05
CA ILE A 725 -19.18 -8.84 -18.98
C ILE A 725 -20.20 -9.97 -18.89
N ASN A 726 -21.48 -9.60 -18.84
CA ASN A 726 -22.58 -10.53 -19.01
C ASN A 726 -23.59 -10.01 -20.05
N ALA A 727 -24.73 -10.68 -20.19
CA ALA A 727 -25.73 -10.34 -21.21
C ALA A 727 -26.34 -8.94 -21.05
N GLN A 728 -26.33 -8.38 -19.84
CA GLN A 728 -26.99 -7.12 -19.52
C GLN A 728 -25.98 -5.98 -19.29
N GLN A 729 -24.83 -6.28 -18.67
CA GLN A 729 -23.91 -5.27 -18.20
C GLN A 729 -22.44 -5.62 -18.42
N LEU A 730 -21.63 -4.57 -18.49
CA LEU A 730 -20.18 -4.59 -18.44
C LEU A 730 -19.72 -3.94 -17.14
N LEU A 731 -18.75 -4.54 -16.45
CA LEU A 731 -18.12 -4.00 -15.25
C LEU A 731 -16.76 -3.37 -15.57
N TYR A 732 -16.53 -2.18 -15.00
CA TYR A 732 -15.25 -1.50 -15.12
C TYR A 732 -14.88 -0.74 -13.86
N SER A 733 -13.57 -0.59 -13.63
CA SER A 733 -13.02 0.14 -12.49
C SER A 733 -12.43 1.48 -12.95
N THR A 734 -12.62 2.53 -12.16
CA THR A 734 -11.90 3.80 -12.36
C THR A 734 -10.59 3.81 -11.55
N PHE A 735 -9.62 4.59 -12.02
CA PHE A 735 -8.32 4.72 -11.37
C PHE A 735 -7.93 6.19 -11.30
N ALA A 736 -7.71 6.69 -10.09
CA ALA A 736 -7.11 7.98 -9.85
C ALA A 736 -6.03 7.83 -8.78
N VAL A 737 -4.98 8.62 -8.91
CA VAL A 737 -3.84 8.63 -7.99
C VAL A 737 -3.66 10.05 -7.53
N GLU A 738 -3.37 10.24 -6.25
CA GLU A 738 -2.74 11.43 -5.71
C GLU A 738 -1.35 11.04 -5.23
N LYS A 739 -0.35 11.88 -5.52
CA LYS A 739 1.01 11.67 -5.05
C LYS A 739 1.48 12.93 -4.35
N ASP A 740 1.93 12.75 -3.12
CA ASP A 740 2.49 13.79 -2.28
C ASP A 740 3.92 13.43 -1.89
N ILE A 741 4.78 14.42 -1.67
CA ILE A 741 6.10 14.22 -1.09
C ILE A 741 6.00 14.28 0.43
N HIS A 742 6.56 13.30 1.11
CA HIS A 742 6.62 13.22 2.57
C HIS A 742 8.07 13.19 3.03
N THR A 743 8.31 13.73 4.21
CA THR A 743 9.60 13.63 4.91
C THR A 743 9.40 12.90 6.23
N ILE A 744 10.39 12.08 6.58
CA ILE A 744 10.49 11.43 7.89
C ILE A 744 11.90 11.58 8.43
N ARG A 745 12.02 11.70 9.75
CA ARG A 745 13.30 11.64 10.44
C ARG A 745 13.65 10.19 10.73
N ILE A 746 14.83 9.76 10.28
CA ILE A 746 15.41 8.48 10.60
C ILE A 746 16.55 8.73 11.57
N LEU A 747 16.42 8.21 12.80
CA LEU A 747 17.45 8.36 13.82
C LEU A 747 18.35 7.12 13.82
N PRO A 748 19.59 7.22 13.29
CA PRO A 748 20.58 6.15 13.46
C PRO A 748 20.85 5.90 14.93
N ARG A 749 21.30 4.66 15.22
CA ARG A 749 21.85 4.21 16.50
C ARG A 749 22.62 5.36 17.16
N ASN A 750 22.30 5.67 18.44
CA ASN A 750 23.06 6.60 19.27
C ASN A 750 24.57 6.37 19.07
N SER A 751 25.21 7.20 18.24
CA SER A 751 26.64 7.42 18.35
C SER A 751 26.79 8.20 19.64
N LYS A 752 27.19 7.51 20.70
CA LYS A 752 27.54 8.14 21.98
C LYS A 752 28.38 9.38 21.70
N GLY A 753 27.87 10.54 22.12
CA GLY A 753 28.72 11.61 22.61
C GLY A 753 29.39 11.16 23.91
#